data_AF-A0A120FJ19-F1
#
_entry.id   AF-A0A120FJ19-F1
#
_cell.length_a   1.000
_cell.length_b   1.000
_cell.length_c   1.000
_cell.angle_alpha   90.00
_cell.angle_beta   90.00
_cell.angle_gamma   90.00
#
_symmetry.space_group_name_H-M   'P 1'
#
loop_
_entity.id
_entity.type
_entity.pdbx_description
1 polymer ?
#
loop_
_entity_poly.entity_id
_entity_poly.type
_entity_poly.pdbx_seq_one_letter_code
_entity_poly.pdbx_strand_id
1 'polypeptide(L)'
;MSSFEDTENRTEADLIVRGPVGAEIQVVDATYRRRAKGTVELKARLPQGIYMIDWSAAGQTSQKIVRLLPIEKPLVIDLNETPLFASEIYPYSSFAGPVEASDGSEVLIIVRPSSPNTLIKSEVNLRLLGVAGNMRSSQGEVATTQAQSSDSFVARFYHVIPGDYRLRFASTISPTFDQTIPAMRGRRTVVMMYVGESSVLLSEGDAYKAVEYQGIDAARTIIVSTAQSDSDFLESERLAGILLHDLAVGSGSLGAAFERSLSATSVDPLLLIYAAAVVLSCLDRQASPALDDPWPRDRDSQKEFSEKWQQKAIQWLKRVNVEGAPPDVAALRWRLETVGSSLDIKGRDLSNPPILERSWFWALAQSTRDSYAIPSGASFRAVARGGSGIRPWLVWRPAAAIGDATETGDPKTGDLRGTIEQVAERARTAFAAAGSAPRLELSIDPLALLSPEAKAMSLRTLEVAGIRSSDGFAERTGDQATDLAILFNTPAPELKHRLQQTLAELDTALKDAPATAVPTASSSRSDPPALRRMIAWPDDPNRGRFGGKTKIDDFELRAEFSSTPHADRVKVRLIVEAEKHVDVEHDQVEFFLHYSFWPNRATAGFRKSQALIDVTAWGGFTVGAWLADRNIELELNLADIPGAPPIIIER
;
A
#
# COMPACT_ATOMS: atom_id res chain seq x y z
N MET A 1 7.23 28.82 -66.92
CA MET A 1 6.85 27.56 -66.24
C MET A 1 8.05 27.05 -65.46
N SER A 2 8.36 27.73 -64.35
CA SER A 2 9.46 27.42 -63.45
C SER A 2 9.03 27.85 -62.04
N SER A 3 9.12 26.90 -61.10
CA SER A 3 9.23 27.05 -59.64
C SER A 3 8.17 27.88 -58.88
N PHE A 4 6.96 27.34 -58.73
CA PHE A 4 5.97 27.80 -57.72
C PHE A 4 5.37 26.63 -56.92
N GLU A 5 6.16 25.59 -56.67
CA GLU A 5 5.83 24.47 -55.76
C GLU A 5 6.97 24.36 -54.75
N ASP A 6 6.90 25.12 -53.64
CA ASP A 6 7.58 24.78 -52.37
C ASP A 6 7.28 25.73 -51.18
N THR A 7 6.19 26.51 -51.23
CA THR A 7 5.80 27.40 -50.11
C THR A 7 4.79 26.79 -49.13
N GLU A 8 4.44 25.50 -49.25
CA GLU A 8 3.39 24.86 -48.45
C GLU A 8 3.85 24.29 -47.09
N ASN A 9 5.14 24.36 -46.75
CA ASN A 9 5.69 23.59 -45.61
C ASN A 9 6.26 24.43 -44.45
N ARG A 10 5.60 25.52 -44.05
CA ARG A 10 5.88 26.23 -42.77
C ARG A 10 4.71 26.17 -41.78
N THR A 11 3.99 25.05 -41.72
CA THR A 11 2.92 24.84 -40.74
C THR A 11 3.43 24.38 -39.37
N GLU A 12 4.72 24.13 -39.20
CA GLU A 12 5.32 23.70 -37.94
C GLU A 12 6.01 24.86 -37.21
N ALA A 13 5.89 24.85 -35.89
CA ALA A 13 6.56 25.77 -34.99
C ALA A 13 7.33 24.99 -33.93
N ASP A 14 8.47 25.54 -33.50
CA ASP A 14 9.27 24.97 -32.43
C ASP A 14 8.70 25.40 -31.06
N LEU A 15 8.38 24.43 -30.22
CA LEU A 15 8.01 24.59 -28.82
C LEU A 15 9.18 24.15 -27.94
N ILE A 16 9.58 25.02 -27.03
CA ILE A 16 10.60 24.73 -26.01
C ILE A 16 9.94 24.93 -24.65
N VAL A 17 9.70 23.83 -23.93
CA VAL A 17 9.18 23.86 -22.56
C VAL A 17 10.33 23.60 -21.60
N ARG A 18 10.63 24.54 -20.72
CA ARG A 18 11.62 24.40 -19.65
C ARG A 18 10.89 24.18 -18.34
N GLY A 19 11.18 23.08 -17.67
CA GLY A 19 10.63 22.76 -16.36
C GLY A 19 11.72 22.55 -15.32
N PRO A 20 11.33 22.50 -14.03
CA PRO A 20 12.27 22.21 -12.96
C PRO A 20 12.82 20.79 -13.08
N VAL A 21 13.97 20.53 -12.43
CA VAL A 21 14.66 19.23 -12.51
C VAL A 21 13.77 18.11 -11.95
N GLY A 22 13.49 17.07 -12.76
CA GLY A 22 12.63 15.96 -12.34
C GLY A 22 11.12 16.19 -12.53
N ALA A 23 10.72 17.31 -13.15
CA ALA A 23 9.37 17.43 -13.69
C ALA A 23 9.24 16.60 -14.98
N GLU A 24 8.21 15.76 -15.03
CA GLU A 24 7.74 15.17 -16.27
C GLU A 24 6.92 16.22 -17.03
N ILE A 25 7.25 16.47 -18.29
CA ILE A 25 6.54 17.39 -19.18
C ILE A 25 5.87 16.56 -20.27
N GLN A 26 4.57 16.72 -20.44
CA GLN A 26 3.79 16.17 -21.53
C GLN A 26 3.16 17.30 -22.34
N VAL A 27 3.24 17.20 -23.66
CA VAL A 27 2.54 18.11 -24.57
C VAL A 27 1.45 17.32 -25.26
N VAL A 28 0.21 17.77 -25.07
CA VAL A 28 -1.00 17.15 -25.56
C VAL A 28 -1.67 18.11 -26.54
N ASP A 29 -2.15 17.62 -27.68
CA ASP A 29 -2.89 18.45 -28.63
C ASP A 29 -4.36 18.65 -28.22
N ALA A 30 -5.09 19.46 -28.98
CA ALA A 30 -6.52 19.72 -28.75
C ALA A 30 -7.43 18.47 -28.84
N THR A 31 -6.92 17.34 -29.34
CA THR A 31 -7.62 16.04 -29.38
C THR A 31 -7.22 15.12 -28.23
N TYR A 32 -6.53 15.66 -27.21
CA TYR A 32 -6.00 14.92 -26.08
C TYR A 32 -4.97 13.84 -26.47
N ARG A 33 -4.33 13.95 -27.65
CA ARG A 33 -3.27 13.04 -28.06
C ARG A 33 -1.91 13.58 -27.62
N ARG A 34 -1.14 12.74 -26.91
CA ARG A 34 0.23 13.07 -26.50
C ARG A 34 1.12 13.20 -27.74
N ARG A 35 1.67 14.40 -27.93
CA ARG A 35 2.57 14.74 -29.06
C ARG A 35 4.04 14.69 -28.70
N ALA A 36 4.37 15.07 -27.47
CA ALA A 36 5.73 15.03 -26.98
C ALA A 36 5.75 14.73 -25.47
N LYS A 37 6.83 14.12 -25.01
CA LYS A 37 7.11 13.86 -23.60
C LYS A 37 8.61 14.08 -23.36
N GLY A 38 8.97 14.69 -22.25
CA GLY A 38 10.35 14.88 -21.85
C GLY A 38 10.47 15.36 -20.42
N THR A 39 11.67 15.80 -20.05
CA THR A 39 12.00 16.31 -18.71
C THR A 39 12.89 17.52 -18.84
N VAL A 40 12.80 18.45 -17.88
CA VAL A 40 13.65 19.65 -17.72
C VAL A 40 13.66 20.62 -18.91
N GLU A 41 13.98 20.18 -20.11
CA GLU A 41 13.85 20.92 -21.36
C GLU A 41 13.29 19.99 -22.43
N LEU A 42 12.02 20.19 -22.79
CA LEU A 42 11.35 19.50 -23.88
C LEU A 42 11.35 20.39 -25.13
N LYS A 43 12.06 19.95 -26.17
CA LYS A 43 12.00 20.56 -27.51
C LYS A 43 11.14 19.71 -28.41
N ALA A 44 10.09 20.30 -28.97
CA ALA A 44 9.20 19.63 -29.90
C ALA A 44 8.88 20.54 -31.07
N ARG A 45 8.98 20.02 -32.28
CA ARG A 45 8.52 20.69 -33.49
C ARG A 45 7.12 20.19 -33.81
N LEU A 46 6.13 21.07 -33.72
CA LEU A 46 4.71 20.71 -33.71
C LEU A 46 3.92 21.56 -34.72
N PRO A 47 2.87 21.04 -35.35
CA PRO A 47 1.98 21.84 -36.20
C PRO A 47 1.39 23.05 -35.46
N GLN A 48 1.04 24.11 -36.18
CA GLN A 48 0.27 25.23 -35.65
C GLN A 48 -1.02 24.71 -34.99
N GLY A 49 -1.31 25.19 -33.78
CA GLY A 49 -2.46 24.68 -33.03
C GLY A 49 -2.49 25.11 -31.58
N ILE A 50 -3.48 24.59 -30.85
CA ILE A 50 -3.59 24.73 -29.39
C ILE A 50 -3.08 23.45 -28.75
N TYR A 51 -2.23 23.61 -27.75
CA TYR A 51 -1.64 22.51 -27.00
C TYR A 51 -1.85 22.73 -25.51
N MET A 52 -2.06 21.65 -24.79
CA MET A 52 -2.04 21.58 -23.34
C MET A 52 -0.68 21.04 -22.92
N ILE A 53 0.03 21.81 -22.12
CA ILE A 53 1.27 21.39 -21.49
C ILE A 53 0.90 20.95 -20.09
N ASP A 54 0.95 19.65 -19.88
CA ASP A 54 0.83 19.03 -18.57
C ASP A 54 2.24 18.87 -18.03
N TRP A 55 2.44 19.22 -16.77
CA TRP A 55 3.65 18.83 -16.08
C TRP A 55 3.35 18.35 -14.68
N SER A 56 4.07 17.31 -14.28
CA SER A 56 3.90 16.69 -12.97
C SER A 56 5.24 16.57 -12.25
N ALA A 57 5.24 16.95 -10.99
CA ALA A 57 6.39 16.80 -10.10
C ALA A 57 5.90 16.48 -8.69
N ALA A 58 6.53 15.52 -8.01
CA ALA A 58 6.17 15.11 -6.65
C ALA A 58 4.67 14.82 -6.44
N GLY A 59 4.02 14.18 -7.42
CA GLY A 59 2.59 13.84 -7.38
C GLY A 59 1.63 15.02 -7.58
N GLN A 60 2.13 16.24 -7.74
CA GLN A 60 1.31 17.38 -8.15
C GLN A 60 1.32 17.49 -9.67
N THR A 61 0.16 17.79 -10.24
CA THR A 61 -0.01 18.02 -11.68
C THR A 61 -0.46 19.44 -11.89
N SER A 62 0.15 20.13 -12.86
CA SER A 62 -0.25 21.46 -13.31
C SER A 62 -0.39 21.48 -14.82
N GLN A 63 -1.20 22.41 -15.31
CA GLN A 63 -1.56 22.49 -16.72
C GLN A 63 -1.46 23.93 -17.22
N LYS A 64 -1.00 24.11 -18.46
CA LYS A 64 -0.94 25.40 -19.14
C LYS A 64 -1.31 25.21 -20.60
N ILE A 65 -2.33 25.94 -21.03
CA ILE A 65 -2.79 25.92 -22.43
C ILE A 65 -2.01 26.98 -23.21
N VAL A 66 -1.48 26.59 -24.36
CA VAL A 66 -0.62 27.43 -25.21
C VAL A 66 -1.08 27.33 -26.66
N ARG A 67 -0.89 28.41 -27.41
CA ARG A 67 -1.17 28.44 -28.84
C ARG A 67 0.14 28.60 -29.60
N LEU A 68 0.48 27.59 -30.40
CA LEU A 68 1.60 27.67 -31.34
C LEU A 68 1.13 28.36 -32.61
N LEU A 69 1.90 29.37 -33.03
CA LEU A 69 1.74 30.10 -34.28
C LEU A 69 2.99 29.86 -35.15
N PRO A 70 2.89 29.91 -36.48
CA PRO A 70 4.03 29.80 -37.39
C PRO A 70 4.83 31.10 -37.33
N ILE A 71 5.61 31.25 -36.27
CA ILE A 71 6.55 32.36 -36.06
C ILE A 71 7.97 31.83 -36.19
N GLU A 72 8.90 32.66 -36.67
CA GLU A 72 10.31 32.26 -36.83
C GLU A 72 11.04 32.00 -35.50
N LYS A 73 10.46 32.40 -34.37
CA LYS A 73 11.05 32.20 -33.04
C LYS A 73 10.35 31.07 -32.29
N PRO A 74 11.10 30.18 -31.62
CA PRO A 74 10.51 29.14 -30.80
C PRO A 74 9.70 29.75 -29.66
N LEU A 75 8.52 29.17 -29.36
CA LEU A 75 7.78 29.51 -28.16
C LEU A 75 8.47 28.88 -26.96
N VAL A 76 9.07 29.72 -26.10
CA VAL A 76 9.73 29.27 -24.88
C VAL A 76 8.79 29.46 -23.70
N ILE A 77 8.58 28.39 -22.93
CA ILE A 77 7.73 28.40 -21.75
C ILE A 77 8.57 27.94 -20.58
N ASP A 78 8.78 28.85 -19.63
CA ASP A 78 9.47 28.53 -18.38
C ASP A 78 8.45 28.19 -17.30
N LEU A 79 8.41 26.93 -16.89
CA LEU A 79 7.56 26.44 -15.82
C LEU A 79 8.17 26.72 -14.45
N ASN A 80 9.44 27.14 -14.36
CA ASN A 80 10.04 27.55 -13.08
C ASN A 80 9.41 28.85 -12.55
N GLU A 81 8.83 29.67 -13.43
CA GLU A 81 8.05 30.85 -13.06
C GLU A 81 6.66 30.49 -12.52
N THR A 82 6.20 29.26 -12.75
CA THR A 82 4.92 28.77 -12.23
C THR A 82 5.20 27.99 -10.97
N PRO A 83 4.91 28.54 -9.78
CA PRO A 83 5.28 27.89 -8.55
C PRO A 83 4.44 26.64 -8.32
N LEU A 84 4.92 25.49 -8.78
CA LEU A 84 4.44 24.18 -8.32
C LEU A 84 4.62 24.05 -6.80
N PHE A 85 5.65 24.71 -6.26
CA PHE A 85 6.04 24.63 -4.86
C PHE A 85 6.16 26.01 -4.20
N ALA A 86 5.40 27.04 -4.62
CA ALA A 86 5.22 28.19 -3.73
C ALA A 86 4.34 27.75 -2.56
N SER A 87 4.88 26.92 -1.68
CA SER A 87 4.85 27.37 -0.29
C SER A 87 5.40 28.78 -0.34
N GLU A 88 4.63 29.77 0.09
CA GLU A 88 5.16 31.07 0.47
C GLU A 88 6.55 30.83 1.07
N ILE A 89 7.57 31.46 0.50
CA ILE A 89 8.97 31.24 0.87
C ILE A 89 9.07 31.60 2.34
N TYR A 90 8.83 30.62 3.21
CA TYR A 90 8.96 30.79 4.64
C TYR A 90 10.43 31.03 4.86
N PRO A 91 10.79 32.02 5.70
CA PRO A 91 12.17 32.25 6.03
C PRO A 91 12.64 31.06 6.86
N TYR A 92 13.03 29.97 6.20
CA TYR A 92 13.88 28.94 6.79
C TYR A 92 15.09 29.65 7.44
N SER A 93 15.56 30.74 6.83
CA SER A 93 16.45 31.75 7.40
C SER A 93 16.14 32.17 8.83
N SER A 94 14.87 32.30 9.24
CA SER A 94 14.51 32.62 10.63
C SER A 94 14.86 31.51 11.62
N PHE A 95 14.99 30.27 11.14
CA PHE A 95 15.48 29.13 11.90
C PHE A 95 16.92 28.76 11.54
N ALA A 96 17.51 29.32 10.47
CA ALA A 96 18.84 29.02 9.94
C ALA A 96 19.98 29.63 10.77
N GLY A 97 19.85 29.66 12.09
CA GLY A 97 21.02 29.82 12.95
C GLY A 97 22.04 28.73 12.61
N PRO A 98 23.35 29.05 12.60
CA PRO A 98 24.39 28.05 12.40
C PRO A 98 24.21 26.94 13.44
N VAL A 99 24.48 25.68 13.05
CA VAL A 99 24.50 24.57 14.00
C VAL A 99 25.68 24.83 14.94
N GLU A 100 25.43 25.44 16.11
CA GLU A 100 26.47 25.98 16.99
C GLU A 100 27.40 24.92 17.59
N ALA A 101 27.05 23.63 17.46
CA ALA A 101 27.86 22.51 17.93
C ALA A 101 28.50 21.77 16.76
N SER A 102 29.82 21.84 16.64
CA SER A 102 30.63 21.09 15.64
C SER A 102 30.37 19.57 15.67
N ASP A 103 29.88 19.04 16.79
CA ASP A 103 29.62 17.61 17.00
C ASP A 103 28.14 17.25 17.14
N GLY A 104 27.25 18.25 17.14
CA GLY A 104 25.81 18.08 17.39
C GLY A 104 25.00 17.70 16.15
N SER A 105 23.72 17.44 16.35
CA SER A 105 22.72 17.30 15.29
C SER A 105 21.46 18.04 15.70
N GLU A 106 20.68 18.45 14.71
CA GLU A 106 19.44 19.17 14.95
C GLU A 106 18.28 18.49 14.24
N VAL A 107 17.12 18.48 14.88
CA VAL A 107 15.86 18.05 14.27
C VAL A 107 14.88 19.21 14.35
N LEU A 108 14.46 19.70 13.19
CA LEU A 108 13.43 20.74 13.03
C LEU A 108 12.18 20.10 12.45
N ILE A 109 11.08 20.11 13.19
CA ILE A 109 9.78 19.59 12.75
C ILE A 109 8.91 20.79 12.41
N ILE A 110 8.44 20.86 11.17
CA ILE A 110 7.55 21.90 10.66
C ILE A 110 6.23 21.24 10.30
N VAL A 111 5.14 21.73 10.89
CA VAL A 111 3.80 21.24 10.64
C VAL A 111 2.98 22.35 9.99
N ARG A 112 2.48 22.07 8.79
CA ARG A 112 1.70 22.98 7.95
C ARG A 112 0.25 22.52 7.86
N PRO A 113 -0.71 23.41 7.62
CA PRO A 113 -2.05 23.00 7.28
C PRO A 113 -2.07 22.45 5.84
N SER A 114 -2.87 21.41 5.60
CA SER A 114 -3.03 20.83 4.26
C SER A 114 -3.84 21.73 3.31
N SER A 115 -4.65 22.64 3.86
CA SER A 115 -5.43 23.65 3.16
C SER A 115 -5.35 25.00 3.91
N PRO A 116 -5.53 26.15 3.22
CA PRO A 116 -5.52 27.47 3.88
C PRO A 116 -6.54 27.64 5.01
N ASN A 117 -7.61 26.84 5.01
CA ASN A 117 -8.69 26.92 6.00
C ASN A 117 -8.48 25.98 7.21
N THR A 118 -7.50 25.08 7.15
CA THR A 118 -7.26 24.11 8.23
C THR A 118 -6.50 24.78 9.37
N LEU A 119 -7.14 24.94 10.52
CA LEU A 119 -6.46 25.44 11.74
C LEU A 119 -5.71 24.31 12.43
N ILE A 120 -4.40 24.48 12.66
CA ILE A 120 -3.61 23.48 13.40
C ILE A 120 -4.01 23.54 14.89
N LYS A 121 -4.76 22.55 15.37
CA LYS A 121 -5.01 22.40 16.81
C LYS A 121 -3.71 22.03 17.52
N SER A 122 -3.52 22.48 18.76
CA SER A 122 -2.32 22.19 19.58
C SER A 122 -2.10 20.69 19.88
N GLU A 123 -3.10 19.86 19.57
CA GLU A 123 -3.22 18.44 19.94
C GLU A 123 -2.60 17.45 18.95
N VAL A 124 -1.81 17.89 17.96
CA VAL A 124 -1.14 16.96 17.01
C VAL A 124 -0.16 15.98 17.69
N ASN A 125 0.04 16.12 19.01
CA ASN A 125 0.73 15.18 19.88
C ASN A 125 2.15 14.82 19.41
N LEU A 126 2.84 15.79 18.80
CA LEU A 126 4.21 15.65 18.32
C LEU A 126 5.18 15.43 19.47
N ARG A 127 5.90 14.30 19.46
CA ARG A 127 6.94 13.97 20.43
C ARG A 127 8.10 13.29 19.74
N LEU A 128 9.31 13.81 19.96
CA LEU A 128 10.54 13.14 19.55
C LEU A 128 11.04 12.27 20.71
N LEU A 129 11.28 10.99 20.44
CA LEU A 129 11.69 9.98 21.41
C LEU A 129 13.09 9.49 21.06
N GLY A 130 14.01 9.56 22.03
CA GLY A 130 15.33 8.94 21.92
C GLY A 130 15.38 7.54 22.56
N VAL A 131 16.57 6.97 22.66
CA VAL A 131 16.81 5.67 23.32
C VAL A 131 16.41 5.69 24.79
N ALA A 132 16.67 6.80 25.49
CA ALA A 132 16.35 6.99 26.91
C ALA A 132 14.89 7.46 27.19
N GLY A 133 14.03 7.53 26.17
CA GLY A 133 12.65 7.98 26.30
C GLY A 133 12.36 9.37 25.70
N ASN A 134 11.41 10.11 26.28
CA ASN A 134 10.93 11.39 25.74
C ASN A 134 12.04 12.46 25.75
N MET A 135 12.30 13.08 24.59
CA MET A 135 13.17 14.25 24.51
C MET A 135 12.37 15.52 24.83
N ARG A 136 12.95 16.44 25.61
CA ARG A 136 12.39 17.78 25.81
C ARG A 136 12.83 18.66 24.64
N SER A 137 11.89 19.32 23.96
CA SER A 137 12.25 20.38 23.00
C SER A 137 12.87 21.56 23.76
N SER A 138 13.72 22.34 23.11
CA SER A 138 14.20 23.63 23.63
C SER A 138 13.05 24.65 23.62
N GLN A 139 12.09 24.46 24.53
CA GLN A 139 10.85 25.25 24.59
C GLN A 139 11.11 26.74 24.87
N GLY A 140 12.27 27.10 25.44
CA GLY A 140 12.61 28.48 25.77
C GLY A 140 12.84 29.40 24.57
N GLU A 141 13.25 28.86 23.40
CA GLU A 141 13.51 29.67 22.20
C GLU A 141 12.39 29.56 21.16
N VAL A 142 11.75 28.39 21.04
CA VAL A 142 10.74 28.15 20.00
C VAL A 142 9.34 28.62 20.41
N ALA A 143 9.02 28.65 21.71
CA ALA A 143 7.69 29.10 22.17
C ALA A 143 7.40 30.57 21.81
N THR A 144 8.44 31.36 21.54
CA THR A 144 8.32 32.79 21.24
C THR A 144 7.96 33.08 19.77
N THR A 145 8.09 32.11 18.86
CA THR A 145 7.84 32.31 17.41
C THR A 145 6.45 31.83 16.97
N GLN A 146 5.53 31.65 17.91
CA GLN A 146 4.17 31.16 17.63
C GLN A 146 3.10 32.26 17.59
N ALA A 147 3.48 33.53 17.77
CA ALA A 147 2.51 34.56 18.14
C ALA A 147 2.19 35.66 17.10
N GLN A 148 2.91 35.83 15.97
CA GLN A 148 2.75 37.09 15.20
C GLN A 148 2.86 37.08 13.66
N SER A 149 2.86 35.96 12.94
CA SER A 149 2.70 36.00 11.47
C SER A 149 1.39 35.36 11.02
N SER A 150 0.81 35.89 9.96
CA SER A 150 -0.44 35.50 9.28
C SER A 150 -0.54 34.04 8.83
N ASP A 151 0.49 33.24 9.12
CA ASP A 151 0.77 31.99 8.44
C ASP A 151 0.79 30.87 9.48
N SER A 152 -0.24 30.04 9.46
CA SER A 152 -0.61 29.11 10.53
C SER A 152 0.21 27.82 10.52
N PHE A 153 1.53 27.87 10.74
CA PHE A 153 2.37 26.68 10.92
C PHE A 153 2.83 26.50 12.38
N VAL A 154 3.25 25.28 12.73
CA VAL A 154 3.86 24.95 14.03
C VAL A 154 5.25 24.38 13.81
N ALA A 155 6.27 24.99 14.38
CA ALA A 155 7.64 24.49 14.36
C ALA A 155 8.07 23.96 15.73
N ARG A 156 8.87 22.89 15.75
CA ARG A 156 9.53 22.36 16.96
C ARG A 156 10.98 22.05 16.67
N PHE A 157 11.85 22.49 17.55
CA PHE A 157 13.29 22.35 17.39
C PHE A 157 13.88 21.50 18.51
N TYR A 158 14.84 20.65 18.15
CA TYR A 158 15.51 19.73 19.04
C TYR A 158 17.01 19.70 18.73
N HIS A 159 17.83 19.98 19.74
CA HIS A 159 19.25 19.65 19.70
C HIS A 159 19.45 18.25 20.22
N VAL A 160 20.08 17.39 19.41
CA VAL A 160 20.22 15.98 19.70
C VAL A 160 21.62 15.49 19.34
N ILE A 161 22.01 14.34 19.87
CA ILE A 161 23.23 13.67 19.43
C ILE A 161 22.96 12.97 18.07
N PRO A 162 23.98 12.73 17.25
CA PRO A 162 23.81 11.95 16.03
C PRO A 162 23.23 10.55 16.33
N GLY A 163 22.21 10.12 15.60
CA GLY A 163 21.54 8.84 15.81
C GLY A 163 20.11 8.78 15.27
N ASP A 164 19.40 7.71 15.62
CA ASP A 164 18.02 7.48 15.18
C ASP A 164 17.03 7.79 16.30
N TYR A 165 16.00 8.57 15.97
CA TYR A 165 14.93 8.97 16.87
C TYR A 165 13.59 8.45 16.37
N ARG A 166 12.58 8.41 17.25
CA ARG A 166 11.20 8.11 16.86
C ARG A 166 10.35 9.35 17.02
N LEU A 167 9.71 9.79 15.95
CA LEU A 167 8.71 10.83 15.99
C LEU A 167 7.34 10.19 16.17
N ARG A 168 6.71 10.49 17.31
CA ARG A 168 5.33 10.12 17.60
C ARG A 168 4.40 11.28 17.27
N PHE A 169 3.28 10.99 16.60
CA PHE A 169 2.30 11.98 16.20
C PHE A 169 0.89 11.38 16.12
N ALA A 170 -0.14 12.22 16.24
CA ALA A 170 -1.52 11.84 15.92
C ALA A 170 -1.75 11.95 14.41
N SER A 171 -2.42 10.97 13.81
CA SER A 171 -2.70 10.92 12.38
C SER A 171 -4.18 11.11 12.08
N THR A 172 -4.49 11.46 10.84
CA THR A 172 -5.86 11.53 10.31
C THR A 172 -6.61 10.20 10.47
N ILE A 173 -5.91 9.06 10.34
CA ILE A 173 -6.56 7.73 10.35
C ILE A 173 -6.39 6.92 11.65
N SER A 174 -5.55 7.39 12.58
CA SER A 174 -5.14 6.60 13.75
C SER A 174 -4.75 7.52 14.90
N PRO A 175 -5.05 7.14 16.16
CA PRO A 175 -4.76 7.99 17.31
C PRO A 175 -3.28 8.30 17.47
N THR A 176 -2.39 7.34 17.16
CA THR A 176 -0.94 7.56 17.20
C THR A 176 -0.18 6.71 16.19
N PHE A 177 0.84 7.29 15.57
CA PHE A 177 1.89 6.61 14.82
C PHE A 177 3.28 7.01 15.34
N ASP A 178 4.23 6.10 15.17
CA ASP A 178 5.67 6.35 15.26
C ASP A 178 6.30 6.27 13.87
N GLN A 179 7.32 7.10 13.62
CA GLN A 179 8.18 7.09 12.43
C GLN A 179 9.64 7.31 12.84
N THR A 180 10.60 6.63 12.20
CA THR A 180 12.03 6.86 12.43
C THR A 180 12.45 8.20 11.82
N ILE A 181 13.17 9.03 12.60
CA ILE A 181 13.78 10.29 12.16
C ILE A 181 15.29 10.23 12.42
N PRO A 182 16.14 10.38 11.39
CA PRO A 182 17.58 10.38 11.58
C PRO A 182 18.07 11.76 12.00
N ALA A 183 19.07 11.80 12.87
CA ALA A 183 19.83 12.99 13.19
C ALA A 183 21.29 12.75 12.80
N MET A 184 21.76 13.43 11.76
CA MET A 184 23.10 13.24 11.21
C MET A 184 24.07 14.29 11.74
N ARG A 185 25.30 13.87 12.09
CA ARG A 185 26.33 14.77 12.66
C ARG A 185 26.54 15.99 11.78
N GLY A 186 26.54 17.17 12.40
CA GLY A 186 26.80 18.45 11.75
C GLY A 186 25.71 18.88 10.77
N ARG A 187 24.51 18.27 10.83
CA ARG A 187 23.40 18.59 9.93
C ARG A 187 22.11 18.83 10.72
N ARG A 188 21.20 19.55 10.07
CA ARG A 188 19.82 19.70 10.53
C ARG A 188 18.91 18.82 9.68
N THR A 189 18.24 17.86 10.32
CA THR A 189 17.14 17.12 9.72
C THR A 189 15.86 17.93 9.85
N VAL A 190 15.25 18.26 8.72
CA VAL A 190 14.00 19.01 8.65
C VAL A 190 12.88 18.04 8.27
N VAL A 191 11.87 17.93 9.13
CA VAL A 191 10.70 17.06 8.96
C VAL A 191 9.50 17.95 8.68
N MET A 192 9.04 17.97 7.44
CA MET A 192 7.86 18.73 7.02
C MET A 192 6.66 17.80 7.00
N MET A 193 5.63 18.15 7.77
CA MET A 193 4.40 17.37 7.87
C MET A 193 3.18 18.26 7.58
N TYR A 194 2.09 17.64 7.15
CA TYR A 194 0.85 18.34 6.83
C TYR A 194 -0.29 17.85 7.74
N VAL A 195 -1.00 18.79 8.35
CA VAL A 195 -2.22 18.52 9.12
C VAL A 195 -3.40 18.51 8.17
N GLY A 196 -4.05 17.36 8.11
CA GLY A 196 -5.30 17.15 7.39
C GLY A 196 -6.47 17.01 8.35
N GLU A 197 -7.65 17.14 7.79
CA GLU A 197 -8.90 16.70 8.40
C GLU A 197 -9.41 15.52 7.58
N SER A 198 -9.81 14.46 8.26
CA SER A 198 -10.45 13.31 7.63
C SER A 198 -11.64 12.88 8.47
N SER A 199 -12.72 12.53 7.80
CA SER A 199 -13.85 11.88 8.46
C SER A 199 -13.69 10.37 8.35
N VAL A 200 -13.64 9.69 9.49
CA VAL A 200 -13.69 8.23 9.54
C VAL A 200 -15.04 7.83 10.10
N LEU A 201 -15.73 6.93 9.40
CA LEU A 201 -16.97 6.35 9.89
C LEU A 201 -16.63 5.33 10.99
N LEU A 202 -16.90 5.69 12.24
CA LEU A 202 -16.82 4.77 13.36
C LEU A 202 -18.19 4.17 13.64
N SER A 203 -18.23 2.88 13.94
CA SER A 203 -19.44 2.24 14.48
C SER A 203 -19.70 2.77 15.89
N GLU A 204 -20.84 3.45 16.08
CA GLU A 204 -21.34 3.87 17.39
C GLU A 204 -22.68 3.15 17.62
N GLY A 205 -22.61 1.97 18.24
CA GLY A 205 -23.74 1.04 18.28
C GLY A 205 -24.08 0.56 16.87
N ASP A 206 -25.33 0.79 16.45
CA ASP A 206 -25.85 0.34 15.16
C ASP A 206 -25.73 1.37 14.04
N ALA A 207 -25.31 2.59 14.38
CA ALA A 207 -25.09 3.67 13.44
C ALA A 207 -23.61 3.82 13.11
N TYR A 208 -23.33 4.37 11.93
CA TYR A 208 -22.02 4.93 11.63
C TYR A 208 -22.04 6.41 11.94
N LYS A 209 -21.11 6.86 12.76
CA LYS A 209 -20.87 8.28 12.98
C LYS A 209 -19.60 8.67 12.26
N ALA A 210 -19.74 9.66 11.41
CA ALA A 210 -18.61 10.43 10.90
C ALA A 210 -17.90 11.07 12.10
N VAL A 211 -16.73 10.54 12.46
CA VAL A 211 -15.84 11.16 13.44
C VAL A 211 -14.76 11.87 12.67
N GLU A 212 -14.73 13.18 12.81
CA GLU A 212 -13.71 14.02 12.22
C GLU A 212 -12.43 13.92 13.06
N TYR A 213 -11.38 13.43 12.41
CA TYR A 213 -10.03 13.41 12.94
C TYR A 213 -9.25 14.54 12.29
N GLN A 214 -8.59 15.33 13.13
CA GLN A 214 -7.54 16.22 12.68
C GLN A 214 -6.20 15.61 13.11
N GLY A 215 -5.28 15.44 12.16
CA GLY A 215 -3.99 14.83 12.45
C GLY A 215 -3.02 14.98 11.28
N ILE A 216 -1.83 14.41 11.44
CA ILE A 216 -0.83 14.40 10.37
C ILE A 216 -1.21 13.39 9.27
N ASP A 217 -1.18 13.87 8.04
CA ASP A 217 -1.09 13.04 6.85
C ASP A 217 0.38 12.66 6.61
N ALA A 218 0.74 11.45 7.02
CA ALA A 218 2.10 10.96 6.88
C ALA A 218 2.52 10.75 5.42
N ALA A 219 1.59 10.55 4.48
CA ALA A 219 1.91 10.33 3.06
C ALA A 219 2.55 11.59 2.43
N ARG A 220 2.20 12.76 2.96
CA ARG A 220 2.72 14.07 2.53
C ARG A 220 3.96 14.51 3.29
N THR A 221 4.46 13.70 4.23
CA THR A 221 5.68 14.03 4.97
C THR A 221 6.87 14.11 4.01
N ILE A 222 7.74 15.09 4.21
CA ILE A 222 9.03 15.21 3.52
C ILE A 222 10.11 15.34 4.60
N ILE A 223 11.16 14.51 4.51
CA ILE A 223 12.31 14.56 5.41
C ILE A 223 13.54 14.87 4.57
N VAL A 224 14.25 15.92 4.94
CA VAL A 224 15.53 16.32 4.30
C VAL A 224 16.56 16.60 5.38
N SER A 225 17.84 16.55 5.03
CA SER A 225 18.93 16.95 5.89
C SER A 225 19.81 17.98 5.20
N THR A 226 19.88 19.17 5.77
CA THR A 226 20.65 20.29 5.21
C THR A 226 21.82 20.65 6.11
N ALA A 227 22.90 21.13 5.47
CA ALA A 227 24.12 21.54 6.15
C ALA A 227 24.01 22.97 6.70
N GLN A 228 23.40 23.95 6.00
CA GLN A 228 23.19 25.32 6.51
C GLN A 228 22.51 26.37 5.58
N SER A 229 22.35 26.16 4.26
CA SER A 229 21.81 27.22 3.37
C SER A 229 20.32 27.06 3.01
N ASP A 230 19.59 28.18 2.93
CA ASP A 230 18.17 28.24 2.54
C ASP A 230 17.94 27.74 1.11
N SER A 231 18.83 28.09 0.17
CA SER A 231 18.69 27.71 -1.25
C SER A 231 18.85 26.20 -1.46
N ASP A 232 19.77 25.57 -0.72
CA ASP A 232 19.98 24.13 -0.81
C ASP A 232 18.81 23.36 -0.20
N PHE A 233 18.16 23.94 0.82
CA PHE A 233 17.00 23.32 1.46
C PHE A 233 15.81 23.22 0.51
N LEU A 234 15.41 24.30 -0.16
CA LEU A 234 14.25 24.29 -1.06
C LEU A 234 14.42 23.31 -2.22
N GLU A 235 15.61 23.28 -2.83
CA GLU A 235 15.91 22.31 -3.88
C GLU A 235 15.91 20.88 -3.32
N SER A 236 16.42 20.66 -2.10
CA SER A 236 16.38 19.35 -1.46
C SER A 236 14.97 18.88 -1.13
N GLU A 237 14.11 19.76 -0.59
CA GLU A 237 12.68 19.47 -0.34
C GLU A 237 11.99 19.03 -1.63
N ARG A 238 12.23 19.77 -2.71
CA ARG A 238 11.64 19.52 -4.03
C ARG A 238 12.10 18.18 -4.62
N LEU A 239 13.41 17.93 -4.64
CA LEU A 239 13.98 16.68 -5.15
C LEU A 239 13.56 15.48 -4.28
N ALA A 240 13.47 15.66 -2.96
CA ALA A 240 12.99 14.62 -2.05
C ALA A 240 11.54 14.27 -2.35
N GLY A 241 10.67 15.28 -2.51
CA GLY A 241 9.26 15.06 -2.86
C GLY A 241 9.09 14.24 -4.14
N ILE A 242 9.93 14.48 -5.15
CA ILE A 242 9.92 13.71 -6.40
C ILE A 242 10.32 12.24 -6.16
N LEU A 243 11.44 11.99 -5.48
CA LEU A 243 11.92 10.61 -5.23
C LEU A 243 10.98 9.83 -4.29
N LEU A 244 10.41 10.50 -3.30
CA LEU A 244 9.43 9.91 -2.39
C LEU A 244 8.14 9.55 -3.14
N HIS A 245 7.70 10.40 -4.07
CA HIS A 245 6.60 10.07 -4.95
C HIS A 245 6.92 8.84 -5.81
N ASP A 246 8.10 8.79 -6.43
CA ASP A 246 8.57 7.65 -7.22
C ASP A 246 8.55 6.33 -6.43
N LEU A 247 9.01 6.37 -5.18
CA LEU A 247 8.93 5.21 -4.29
C LEU A 247 7.50 4.79 -3.98
N ALA A 248 6.59 5.75 -3.81
CA ALA A 248 5.22 5.48 -3.44
C ALA A 248 4.40 4.83 -4.57
N VAL A 249 4.54 5.36 -5.79
CA VAL A 249 3.77 4.90 -6.96
C VAL A 249 4.53 3.87 -7.79
N GLY A 250 5.82 3.71 -7.55
CA GLY A 250 6.68 2.80 -8.29
C GLY A 250 7.14 3.33 -9.65
N SER A 251 7.30 4.64 -9.80
CA SER A 251 7.87 5.27 -11.00
C SER A 251 9.38 5.53 -10.86
N GLY A 252 9.97 6.08 -11.92
CA GLY A 252 11.35 6.55 -11.94
C GLY A 252 11.46 7.89 -12.66
N SER A 253 12.06 8.87 -11.99
CA SER A 253 12.24 10.26 -12.48
C SER A 253 13.71 10.67 -12.70
N LEU A 254 14.66 9.74 -12.52
CA LEU A 254 16.09 10.04 -12.51
C LEU A 254 16.62 10.33 -13.92
N GLY A 255 16.54 11.58 -14.38
CA GLY A 255 17.19 12.02 -15.63
C GLY A 255 18.60 12.56 -15.41
N ALA A 256 19.34 12.82 -16.49
CA ALA A 256 20.71 13.35 -16.43
C ALA A 256 20.85 14.68 -15.63
N ALA A 257 19.81 15.51 -15.60
CA ALA A 257 19.80 16.72 -14.78
C ALA A 257 19.66 16.40 -13.28
N PHE A 258 18.82 15.43 -12.93
CA PHE A 258 18.65 14.97 -11.54
C PHE A 258 19.95 14.37 -11.03
N GLU A 259 20.62 13.55 -11.84
CA GLU A 259 21.92 12.98 -11.50
C GLU A 259 22.99 14.05 -11.24
N ARG A 260 23.03 15.12 -12.04
CA ARG A 260 23.95 16.25 -11.79
C ARG A 260 23.72 16.90 -10.43
N SER A 261 22.45 17.08 -10.02
CA SER A 261 22.11 17.56 -8.69
C SER A 261 22.57 16.58 -7.60
N LEU A 262 22.37 15.27 -7.80
CA LEU A 262 22.83 14.24 -6.86
C LEU A 262 24.36 14.16 -6.77
N SER A 263 25.08 14.49 -7.83
CA SER A 263 26.55 14.51 -7.86
C SER A 263 27.18 15.69 -7.12
N ALA A 264 26.40 16.70 -6.72
CA ALA A 264 26.93 17.84 -5.97
C ALA A 264 27.51 17.42 -4.61
N THR A 265 28.66 17.98 -4.21
CA THR A 265 29.34 17.62 -2.95
C THR A 265 28.50 17.92 -1.72
N SER A 266 27.69 18.99 -1.77
CA SER A 266 26.81 19.45 -0.68
C SER A 266 25.45 18.76 -0.64
N VAL A 267 25.19 17.80 -1.53
CA VAL A 267 23.89 17.12 -1.63
C VAL A 267 23.44 16.58 -0.27
N ASP A 268 22.16 16.69 0.01
CA ASP A 268 21.54 16.04 1.15
C ASP A 268 21.76 14.51 1.11
N PRO A 269 22.39 13.91 2.15
CA PRO A 269 22.57 12.48 2.25
C PRO A 269 21.26 11.68 2.16
N LEU A 270 20.12 12.22 2.62
CA LEU A 270 18.82 11.56 2.48
C LEU A 270 18.37 11.47 1.02
N LEU A 271 18.67 12.46 0.18
CA LEU A 271 18.40 12.38 -1.26
C LEU A 271 19.18 11.25 -1.92
N LEU A 272 20.44 11.02 -1.51
CA LEU A 272 21.25 9.92 -2.01
C LEU A 272 20.66 8.56 -1.63
N ILE A 273 20.12 8.44 -0.41
CA ILE A 273 19.41 7.24 0.05
C ILE A 273 18.12 7.04 -0.76
N TYR A 274 17.31 8.08 -0.94
CA TYR A 274 16.06 8.01 -1.69
C TYR A 274 16.31 7.64 -3.15
N ALA A 275 17.32 8.24 -3.79
CA ALA A 275 17.69 7.92 -5.16
C ALA A 275 18.16 6.46 -5.30
N ALA A 276 18.99 5.98 -4.36
CA ALA A 276 19.39 4.57 -4.33
C ALA A 276 18.18 3.64 -4.16
N ALA A 277 17.23 4.01 -3.29
CA ALA A 277 16.01 3.25 -3.08
C ALA A 277 15.11 3.23 -4.32
N VAL A 278 14.94 4.37 -5.02
CA VAL A 278 14.18 4.45 -6.29
C VAL A 278 14.81 3.53 -7.33
N VAL A 279 16.13 3.59 -7.49
CA VAL A 279 16.87 2.72 -8.42
C VAL A 279 16.58 1.26 -8.13
N LEU A 280 16.83 0.80 -6.90
CA LEU A 280 16.67 -0.62 -6.57
C LEU A 280 15.20 -1.07 -6.66
N SER A 281 14.26 -0.22 -6.27
CA SER A 281 12.82 -0.47 -6.41
C SER A 281 12.39 -0.61 -7.88
N CYS A 282 12.91 0.23 -8.78
CA CYS A 282 12.63 0.11 -10.21
C CYS A 282 13.27 -1.16 -10.82
N LEU A 283 14.51 -1.49 -10.44
CA LEU A 283 15.17 -2.71 -10.90
C LEU A 283 14.44 -3.97 -10.43
N ASP A 284 13.89 -3.98 -9.21
CA ASP A 284 13.04 -5.07 -8.70
C ASP A 284 11.79 -5.30 -9.58
N ARG A 285 11.28 -4.23 -10.21
CA ARG A 285 10.14 -4.28 -11.16
C ARG A 285 10.52 -4.54 -12.61
N GLN A 286 11.81 -4.66 -12.92
CA GLN A 286 12.30 -4.64 -14.31
C GLN A 286 11.85 -3.36 -15.04
N ALA A 287 11.92 -2.23 -14.35
CA ALA A 287 11.58 -0.91 -14.86
C ALA A 287 12.81 0.00 -14.87
N SER A 288 12.83 0.98 -15.76
CA SER A 288 13.88 2.00 -15.74
C SER A 288 13.64 2.98 -14.59
N PRO A 289 14.68 3.31 -13.81
CA PRO A 289 14.60 4.40 -12.84
C PRO A 289 14.68 5.79 -13.49
N ALA A 290 14.99 5.85 -14.79
CA ALA A 290 15.22 7.08 -15.54
C ALA A 290 14.15 7.34 -16.61
N LEU A 291 13.86 8.62 -16.83
CA LEU A 291 12.88 9.04 -17.85
C LEU A 291 13.46 9.06 -19.27
N ASP A 292 14.77 9.20 -19.38
CA ASP A 292 15.54 9.34 -20.64
C ASP A 292 16.34 8.08 -21.02
N ASP A 293 16.34 7.03 -20.19
CA ASP A 293 17.08 5.78 -20.43
C ASP A 293 16.10 4.58 -20.29
N PRO A 294 15.36 4.18 -21.34
CA PRO A 294 14.28 3.19 -21.23
C PRO A 294 14.79 1.79 -20.90
N TRP A 295 13.94 0.97 -20.24
CA TRP A 295 14.29 -0.41 -19.90
C TRP A 295 14.56 -1.26 -21.16
N PRO A 296 15.72 -1.92 -21.27
CA PRO A 296 16.06 -2.71 -22.45
C PRO A 296 15.13 -3.91 -22.66
N ARG A 297 14.94 -4.33 -23.92
CA ARG A 297 14.07 -5.48 -24.26
C ARG A 297 14.79 -6.82 -24.18
N ASP A 298 16.09 -6.86 -24.47
CA ASP A 298 16.89 -8.07 -24.45
C ASP A 298 17.54 -8.32 -23.08
N ARG A 299 17.68 -9.60 -22.71
CA ARG A 299 18.14 -10.00 -21.36
C ARG A 299 19.58 -9.59 -21.05
N ASP A 300 20.45 -9.60 -22.04
CA ASP A 300 21.87 -9.27 -21.84
C ASP A 300 22.02 -7.77 -21.57
N SER A 301 21.34 -6.91 -22.35
CA SER A 301 21.30 -5.47 -22.10
C SER A 301 20.56 -5.12 -20.81
N GLN A 302 19.53 -5.89 -20.40
CA GLN A 302 18.88 -5.70 -19.10
C GLN A 302 19.85 -5.93 -17.93
N LYS A 303 20.73 -6.92 -18.05
CA LYS A 303 21.76 -7.19 -17.04
C LYS A 303 22.77 -6.04 -16.98
N GLU A 304 23.33 -5.62 -18.12
CA GLU A 304 24.26 -4.49 -18.18
C GLU A 304 23.63 -3.19 -17.65
N PHE A 305 22.38 -2.93 -18.03
CA PHE A 305 21.59 -1.79 -17.56
C PHE A 305 21.40 -1.83 -16.04
N SER A 306 21.04 -3.00 -15.50
CA SER A 306 20.88 -3.19 -14.05
C SER A 306 22.19 -2.97 -13.31
N GLU A 307 23.29 -3.54 -13.81
CA GLU A 307 24.63 -3.36 -13.23
C GLU A 307 25.05 -1.89 -13.23
N LYS A 308 24.86 -1.17 -14.35
CA LYS A 308 25.12 0.27 -14.45
C LYS A 308 24.40 1.05 -13.36
N TRP A 309 23.10 0.83 -13.18
CA TRP A 309 22.30 1.55 -12.18
C TRP A 309 22.61 1.13 -10.74
N GLN A 310 22.91 -0.15 -10.50
CA GLN A 310 23.39 -0.63 -9.21
C GLN A 310 24.72 0.05 -8.83
N GLN A 311 25.65 0.21 -9.77
CA GLN A 311 26.90 0.92 -9.53
C GLN A 311 26.67 2.39 -9.16
N LYS A 312 25.68 3.06 -9.75
CA LYS A 312 25.29 4.43 -9.33
C LYS A 312 24.76 4.45 -7.90
N ALA A 313 23.85 3.53 -7.56
CA ALA A 313 23.34 3.42 -6.19
C ALA A 313 24.45 3.18 -5.17
N ILE A 314 25.41 2.30 -5.48
CA ILE A 314 26.62 2.05 -4.67
C ILE A 314 27.44 3.32 -4.47
N GLN A 315 27.68 4.08 -5.55
CA GLN A 315 28.45 5.33 -5.48
C GLN A 315 27.75 6.38 -4.61
N TRP A 316 26.42 6.49 -4.67
CA TRP A 316 25.65 7.36 -3.81
C TRP A 316 25.72 6.93 -2.34
N LEU A 317 25.51 5.65 -2.04
CA LEU A 317 25.56 5.14 -0.66
C LEU A 317 26.94 5.30 -0.01
N LYS A 318 28.04 5.12 -0.75
CA LYS A 318 29.40 5.37 -0.25
C LYS A 318 29.61 6.81 0.23
N ARG A 319 28.84 7.77 -0.29
CA ARG A 319 28.91 9.18 0.09
C ARG A 319 28.06 9.51 1.32
N VAL A 320 27.15 8.63 1.73
CA VAL A 320 26.31 8.80 2.93
C VAL A 320 27.07 8.43 4.22
N ASN A 321 28.40 8.29 4.17
CA ASN A 321 29.26 7.91 5.30
C ASN A 321 29.33 9.01 6.40
N VAL A 322 28.20 9.25 7.06
CA VAL A 322 27.97 10.24 8.09
C VAL A 322 27.46 9.52 9.33
N GLU A 323 27.96 9.92 10.50
CA GLU A 323 27.44 9.38 11.76
C GLU A 323 25.96 9.78 11.93
N GLY A 324 25.12 8.82 12.30
CA GLY A 324 23.67 9.01 12.35
C GLY A 324 22.97 8.74 11.02
N ALA A 325 23.64 8.08 10.06
CA ALA A 325 22.97 7.56 8.86
C ALA A 325 21.82 6.60 9.25
N PRO A 326 20.67 6.68 8.58
CA PRO A 326 19.47 5.94 8.96
C PRO A 326 19.60 4.43 8.70
N PRO A 327 18.72 3.60 9.32
CA PRO A 327 18.72 2.16 9.13
C PRO A 327 18.47 1.73 7.67
N ASP A 328 17.89 2.59 6.83
CA ASP A 328 17.72 2.40 5.39
C ASP A 328 19.03 2.07 4.67
N VAL A 329 20.18 2.61 5.11
CA VAL A 329 21.49 2.32 4.50
C VAL A 329 21.84 0.83 4.65
N ALA A 330 21.52 0.22 5.80
CA ALA A 330 21.74 -1.21 6.02
C ALA A 330 20.84 -2.07 5.13
N ALA A 331 19.55 -1.71 5.02
CA ALA A 331 18.60 -2.41 4.16
C ALA A 331 18.97 -2.32 2.66
N LEU A 332 19.38 -1.13 2.19
CA LEU A 332 19.85 -0.91 0.83
C LEU A 332 21.12 -1.71 0.52
N ARG A 333 22.05 -1.77 1.47
CA ARG A 333 23.25 -2.62 1.36
C ARG A 333 22.86 -4.09 1.19
N TRP A 334 22.00 -4.62 2.06
CA TRP A 334 21.57 -6.02 1.96
C TRP A 334 20.91 -6.29 0.61
N ARG A 335 20.06 -5.38 0.11
CA ARG A 335 19.48 -5.50 -1.22
C ARG A 335 20.57 -5.55 -2.30
N LEU A 336 21.59 -4.70 -2.26
CA LEU A 336 22.70 -4.73 -3.22
C LEU A 336 23.49 -6.05 -3.16
N GLU A 337 23.76 -6.57 -1.96
CA GLU A 337 24.44 -7.86 -1.77
C GLU A 337 23.65 -9.01 -2.41
N THR A 338 22.31 -8.97 -2.34
CA THR A 338 21.46 -10.00 -2.96
C THR A 338 21.53 -10.04 -4.49
N VAL A 339 21.95 -8.95 -5.16
CA VAL A 339 22.20 -8.90 -6.61
C VAL A 339 23.68 -9.05 -6.98
N GLY A 340 24.51 -9.50 -6.03
CA GLY A 340 25.93 -9.77 -6.29
C GLY A 340 26.83 -8.53 -6.25
N SER A 341 26.31 -7.39 -5.81
CA SER A 341 27.11 -6.18 -5.60
C SER A 341 27.67 -6.17 -4.18
N SER A 342 28.98 -6.25 -4.04
CA SER A 342 29.64 -6.08 -2.75
C SER A 342 29.83 -4.60 -2.44
N LEU A 343 29.37 -4.18 -1.27
CA LEU A 343 29.49 -2.82 -0.78
C LEU A 343 30.29 -2.85 0.52
N ASP A 344 31.55 -2.40 0.47
CA ASP A 344 32.39 -2.21 1.66
C ASP A 344 31.95 -0.97 2.45
N ILE A 345 30.68 -0.96 2.87
CA ILE A 345 30.17 -0.03 3.87
C ILE A 345 30.02 -0.84 5.15
N LYS A 346 30.70 -0.38 6.20
CA LYS A 346 30.55 -0.88 7.56
C LYS A 346 29.14 -0.53 8.07
N GLY A 347 28.15 -1.29 7.62
CA GLY A 347 26.76 -1.15 8.02
C GLY A 347 26.50 -1.90 9.31
N ARG A 348 26.01 -1.15 10.29
CA ARG A 348 25.51 -1.59 11.59
C ARG A 348 24.23 -2.43 11.41
N ASP A 349 23.95 -3.28 12.38
CA ASP A 349 22.63 -3.88 12.55
C ASP A 349 21.55 -2.78 12.66
N LEU A 350 20.29 -3.12 12.36
CA LEU A 350 19.20 -2.15 12.46
C LEU A 350 19.00 -1.73 13.93
N SER A 351 19.35 -0.49 14.26
CA SER A 351 19.09 0.15 15.56
C SER A 351 17.60 0.46 15.76
N ASN A 352 16.92 0.81 14.67
CA ASN A 352 15.48 1.09 14.60
C ASN A 352 14.92 0.58 13.26
N PRO A 353 13.59 0.49 13.11
CA PRO A 353 12.99 0.26 11.81
C PRO A 353 13.44 1.32 10.79
N PRO A 354 13.61 0.97 9.50
CA PRO A 354 13.90 1.93 8.44
C PRO A 354 12.85 3.04 8.34
N ILE A 355 13.21 4.13 7.69
CA ILE A 355 12.31 5.26 7.43
C ILE A 355 11.37 4.94 6.26
N LEU A 356 11.86 4.23 5.25
CA LEU A 356 11.09 3.87 4.05
C LEU A 356 10.45 2.49 4.18
N GLU A 357 9.21 2.37 3.72
CA GLU A 357 8.51 1.07 3.68
C GLU A 357 9.27 0.08 2.79
N ARG A 358 9.81 0.57 1.67
CA ARG A 358 10.56 -0.28 0.75
C ARG A 358 11.84 -0.86 1.38
N SER A 359 12.56 -0.06 2.16
CA SER A 359 13.71 -0.52 2.93
C SER A 359 13.32 -1.60 3.94
N TRP A 360 12.14 -1.48 4.56
CA TRP A 360 11.63 -2.51 5.45
C TRP A 360 11.35 -3.84 4.74
N PHE A 361 10.82 -3.82 3.52
CA PHE A 361 10.63 -5.05 2.73
C PHE A 361 11.96 -5.74 2.41
N TRP A 362 13.01 -4.98 2.10
CA TRP A 362 14.35 -5.57 1.92
C TRP A 362 14.93 -6.11 3.23
N ALA A 363 14.65 -5.47 4.37
CA ALA A 363 15.02 -6.02 5.67
C ALA A 363 14.28 -7.34 5.97
N LEU A 364 12.98 -7.43 5.65
CA LEU A 364 12.20 -8.67 5.78
C LEU A 364 12.78 -9.78 4.89
N ALA A 365 13.14 -9.46 3.65
CA ALA A 365 13.82 -10.39 2.75
C ALA A 365 15.18 -10.82 3.29
N GLN A 366 15.97 -9.92 3.87
CA GLN A 366 17.22 -10.29 4.51
C GLN A 366 16.99 -11.21 5.72
N SER A 367 15.91 -10.99 6.48
CA SER A 367 15.60 -11.80 7.66
C SER A 367 15.40 -13.29 7.36
N THR A 368 15.01 -13.64 6.12
CA THR A 368 14.84 -15.05 5.70
C THR A 368 16.18 -15.76 5.49
N ARG A 369 17.25 -14.99 5.23
CA ARG A 369 18.62 -15.49 5.05
C ARG A 369 19.40 -15.42 6.35
N ASP A 370 19.15 -14.38 7.13
CA ASP A 370 19.74 -14.14 8.44
C ASP A 370 18.65 -13.76 9.45
N SER A 371 18.27 -14.72 10.30
CA SER A 371 17.22 -14.55 11.30
C SER A 371 17.47 -13.42 12.30
N TYR A 372 18.72 -12.94 12.42
CA TYR A 372 19.10 -11.87 13.34
C TYR A 372 19.16 -10.49 12.67
N ALA A 373 18.97 -10.40 11.35
CA ALA A 373 19.02 -9.13 10.62
C ALA A 373 18.01 -8.09 11.15
N ILE A 374 16.85 -8.55 11.62
CA ILE A 374 15.84 -7.70 12.28
C ILE A 374 15.83 -8.03 13.78
N PRO A 375 16.21 -7.09 14.66
CA PRO A 375 16.15 -7.32 16.10
C PRO A 375 14.71 -7.53 16.60
N SER A 376 14.57 -8.27 17.70
CA SER A 376 13.28 -8.55 18.33
C SER A 376 12.73 -7.38 19.17
N GLY A 377 13.26 -6.16 19.02
CA GLY A 377 12.89 -4.98 19.80
C GLY A 377 11.43 -4.56 19.65
N ALA A 378 10.90 -3.82 20.63
CA ALA A 378 9.49 -3.41 20.66
C ALA A 378 9.05 -2.61 19.42
N SER A 379 9.93 -1.76 18.87
CA SER A 379 9.66 -1.00 17.64
C SER A 379 9.51 -1.91 16.42
N PHE A 380 10.39 -2.90 16.25
CA PHE A 380 10.31 -3.87 15.16
C PHE A 380 9.05 -4.73 15.24
N ARG A 381 8.67 -5.17 16.45
CA ARG A 381 7.39 -5.87 16.66
C ARG A 381 6.19 -4.99 16.32
N ALA A 382 6.24 -3.72 16.71
CA ALA A 382 5.18 -2.76 16.41
C ALA A 382 5.03 -2.55 14.89
N VAL A 383 6.13 -2.46 14.15
CA VAL A 383 6.12 -2.40 12.69
C VAL A 383 5.52 -3.66 12.10
N ALA A 384 5.98 -4.83 12.54
CA ALA A 384 5.52 -6.11 11.98
C ALA A 384 4.01 -6.32 12.18
N ARG A 385 3.47 -5.87 13.32
CA ARG A 385 2.06 -6.06 13.69
C ARG A 385 1.14 -4.88 13.32
N GLY A 386 1.70 -3.69 13.13
CA GLY A 386 0.95 -2.44 13.08
C GLY A 386 1.45 -1.43 12.04
N GLY A 387 2.17 -1.89 11.02
CA GLY A 387 2.48 -1.09 9.83
C GLY A 387 1.19 -0.62 9.14
N SER A 388 1.19 0.64 8.68
CA SER A 388 -0.01 1.30 8.17
C SER A 388 -0.18 1.28 6.64
N GLY A 389 0.85 0.89 5.89
CA GLY A 389 0.85 0.95 4.42
C GLY A 389 0.92 2.36 3.83
N ILE A 390 1.27 3.38 4.62
CA ILE A 390 1.34 4.78 4.16
C ILE A 390 2.63 5.02 3.36
N ARG A 391 2.58 4.69 2.07
CA ARG A 391 3.72 4.85 1.16
C ARG A 391 4.09 6.32 0.93
N PRO A 392 5.40 6.64 0.79
CA PRO A 392 6.55 5.72 0.77
C PRO A 392 7.11 5.38 2.17
N TRP A 393 6.49 5.91 3.22
CA TRP A 393 7.02 5.93 4.58
C TRP A 393 6.68 4.67 5.37
N LEU A 394 7.61 4.22 6.20
CA LEU A 394 7.31 3.23 7.22
C LEU A 394 6.81 3.95 8.48
N VAL A 395 5.50 3.93 8.69
CA VAL A 395 4.88 4.42 9.93
C VAL A 395 4.03 3.33 10.56
N TRP A 396 4.11 3.21 11.89
CA TRP A 396 3.53 2.09 12.62
C TRP A 396 2.85 2.51 13.92
N ARG A 397 1.87 1.71 14.36
CA ARG A 397 1.17 1.96 15.63
C ARG A 397 2.04 1.49 16.80
N PRO A 398 2.48 2.38 17.71
CA PRO A 398 3.32 1.96 18.84
C PRO A 398 2.62 0.97 19.77
N ALA A 399 1.29 1.04 19.89
CA ALA A 399 0.50 0.11 20.69
C ALA A 399 0.55 -1.34 20.17
N ALA A 400 0.90 -1.56 18.90
CA ALA A 400 1.04 -2.91 18.34
C ALA A 400 2.27 -3.66 18.88
N ALA A 401 3.16 -2.98 19.61
CA ALA A 401 4.21 -3.63 20.40
C ALA A 401 3.66 -4.42 21.60
N ILE A 402 2.46 -4.04 22.09
CA ILE A 402 1.84 -4.58 23.31
C ILE A 402 1.26 -5.95 22.97
N GLY A 403 1.69 -6.94 23.72
CA GLY A 403 1.45 -8.36 23.52
C GLY A 403 2.69 -9.07 24.04
N ASP A 404 2.50 -10.19 24.74
CA ASP A 404 3.63 -10.93 25.28
C ASP A 404 4.66 -11.10 24.17
N ALA A 405 5.91 -10.76 24.48
CA ALA A 405 7.00 -11.24 23.67
C ALA A 405 6.89 -12.75 23.83
N THR A 406 6.22 -13.40 22.88
CA THR A 406 6.31 -14.83 22.70
C THR A 406 7.79 -15.07 22.75
N GLU A 407 8.26 -15.69 23.84
CA GLU A 407 9.65 -16.06 23.97
C GLU A 407 9.89 -16.92 22.76
N THR A 408 10.45 -16.31 21.71
CA THR A 408 10.86 -17.01 20.52
C THR A 408 12.01 -17.81 21.04
N GLY A 409 11.70 -19.02 21.53
CA GLY A 409 12.68 -19.97 21.99
C GLY A 409 13.78 -19.98 20.96
N ASP A 410 15.04 -19.95 21.43
CA ASP A 410 16.24 -19.86 20.62
C ASP A 410 15.97 -20.56 19.29
N PRO A 411 15.97 -19.84 18.14
CA PRO A 411 15.49 -20.33 16.86
C PRO A 411 16.39 -21.49 16.44
N LYS A 412 16.19 -22.66 17.04
CA LYS A 412 16.82 -23.90 16.67
C LYS A 412 16.41 -24.08 15.22
N THR A 413 17.42 -23.93 14.36
CA THR A 413 17.72 -24.42 13.00
C THR A 413 16.70 -25.29 12.24
N GLY A 414 15.42 -25.22 12.55
CA GLY A 414 14.36 -25.67 11.67
C GLY A 414 14.33 -24.75 10.46
N ASP A 415 14.37 -25.36 9.29
CA ASP A 415 14.31 -24.68 8.02
C ASP A 415 12.93 -24.00 7.85
N LEU A 416 12.93 -22.67 7.69
CA LEU A 416 11.71 -21.90 7.41
C LEU A 416 11.05 -22.41 6.12
N ARG A 417 11.85 -22.75 5.11
CA ARG A 417 11.35 -23.31 3.85
C ARG A 417 10.67 -24.65 4.06
N GLY A 418 11.30 -25.56 4.80
CA GLY A 418 10.68 -26.83 5.20
C GLY A 418 9.35 -26.64 5.95
N THR A 419 9.24 -25.63 6.82
CA THR A 419 7.97 -25.32 7.51
C THR A 419 6.89 -24.83 6.52
N ILE A 420 7.26 -23.96 5.58
CA ILE A 420 6.35 -23.45 4.54
C ILE A 420 5.83 -24.61 3.68
N GLU A 421 6.71 -25.52 3.24
CA GLU A 421 6.35 -26.70 2.46
C GLU A 421 5.38 -27.62 3.22
N GLN A 422 5.63 -27.84 4.51
CA GLN A 422 4.74 -28.62 5.38
C GLN A 422 3.37 -27.97 5.53
N VAL A 423 3.30 -26.66 5.79
CA VAL A 423 2.03 -25.93 5.86
C VAL A 423 1.30 -26.00 4.52
N ALA A 424 2.00 -25.82 3.39
CA ALA A 424 1.40 -25.92 2.06
C ALA A 424 0.83 -27.33 1.79
N GLU A 425 1.53 -28.39 2.17
CA GLU A 425 1.08 -29.77 2.01
C GLU A 425 -0.14 -30.10 2.89
N ARG A 426 -0.07 -29.72 4.17
CA ARG A 426 -1.18 -29.92 5.12
C ARG A 426 -2.41 -29.11 4.74
N ALA A 427 -2.21 -27.86 4.32
CA ALA A 427 -3.29 -27.05 3.80
C ALA A 427 -3.89 -27.71 2.55
N ARG A 428 -3.10 -28.14 1.55
CA ARG A 428 -3.63 -28.87 0.37
C ARG A 428 -4.47 -30.08 0.78
N THR A 429 -3.99 -30.86 1.74
CA THR A 429 -4.72 -32.03 2.27
C THR A 429 -6.03 -31.61 2.93
N ALA A 430 -6.03 -30.57 3.77
CA ALA A 430 -7.22 -30.07 4.45
C ALA A 430 -8.26 -29.51 3.46
N PHE A 431 -7.82 -28.73 2.46
CA PHE A 431 -8.70 -28.22 1.40
C PHE A 431 -9.24 -29.35 0.50
N ALA A 432 -8.43 -30.36 0.18
CA ALA A 432 -8.90 -31.51 -0.58
C ALA A 432 -9.92 -32.35 0.20
N ALA A 433 -9.72 -32.54 1.51
CA ALA A 433 -10.67 -33.22 2.39
C ALA A 433 -11.99 -32.44 2.49
N ALA A 434 -11.93 -31.11 2.62
CA ALA A 434 -13.11 -30.24 2.63
C ALA A 434 -13.88 -30.29 1.29
N GLY A 435 -13.17 -30.38 0.16
CA GLY A 435 -13.79 -30.45 -1.17
C GLY A 435 -14.31 -31.84 -1.57
N SER A 436 -13.80 -32.92 -0.96
CA SER A 436 -14.10 -34.30 -1.36
C SER A 436 -15.13 -35.01 -0.47
N ALA A 437 -15.49 -34.45 0.70
CA ALA A 437 -16.43 -35.08 1.61
C ALA A 437 -17.86 -35.06 1.02
N PRO A 438 -18.51 -36.23 0.78
CA PRO A 438 -19.93 -36.26 0.48
C PRO A 438 -20.69 -35.68 1.68
N ARG A 439 -21.57 -34.70 1.44
CA ARG A 439 -22.36 -33.98 2.47
C ARG A 439 -23.43 -34.85 3.14
N LEU A 440 -23.01 -35.93 3.79
CA LEU A 440 -23.76 -36.55 4.88
C LEU A 440 -23.47 -35.76 6.16
N GLU A 441 -24.52 -35.50 6.94
CA GLU A 441 -24.73 -34.36 7.86
C GLU A 441 -23.78 -34.19 9.06
N LEU A 442 -22.60 -34.84 9.11
CA LEU A 442 -21.73 -34.85 10.30
C LEU A 442 -20.22 -34.75 10.02
N SER A 443 -19.78 -34.48 8.78
CA SER A 443 -18.35 -34.24 8.52
C SER A 443 -17.98 -32.80 8.86
N ILE A 444 -17.16 -32.63 9.89
CA ILE A 444 -16.61 -31.32 10.30
C ILE A 444 -15.60 -30.88 9.22
N ASP A 445 -15.84 -29.73 8.59
CA ASP A 445 -14.87 -29.10 7.68
C ASP A 445 -13.58 -28.78 8.46
N PRO A 446 -12.43 -29.40 8.13
CA PRO A 446 -11.17 -29.14 8.82
C PRO A 446 -10.80 -27.65 8.84
N LEU A 447 -11.22 -26.88 7.83
CA LEU A 447 -10.93 -25.44 7.73
C LEU A 447 -11.80 -24.57 8.65
N ALA A 448 -12.90 -25.12 9.17
CA ALA A 448 -13.73 -24.45 10.17
C ALA A 448 -13.12 -24.54 11.58
N LEU A 449 -12.19 -25.48 11.79
CA LEU A 449 -11.47 -25.66 13.06
C LEU A 449 -10.23 -24.75 13.18
N LEU A 450 -9.78 -24.15 12.07
CA LEU A 450 -8.64 -23.25 12.07
C LEU A 450 -9.02 -21.87 12.61
N SER A 451 -8.10 -21.24 13.34
CA SER A 451 -8.18 -19.82 13.65
C SER A 451 -8.21 -18.98 12.36
N PRO A 452 -8.80 -17.77 12.39
CA PRO A 452 -8.77 -16.86 11.24
C PRO A 452 -7.34 -16.61 10.73
N GLU A 453 -6.37 -16.48 11.63
CA GLU A 453 -4.96 -16.31 11.31
C GLU A 453 -4.38 -17.54 10.61
N ALA A 454 -4.57 -18.75 11.16
CA ALA A 454 -4.07 -19.99 10.55
C ALA A 454 -4.72 -20.25 9.18
N LYS A 455 -6.00 -19.90 9.01
CA LYS A 455 -6.70 -19.99 7.73
C LYS A 455 -6.12 -19.02 6.70
N ALA A 456 -5.91 -17.76 7.06
CA ALA A 456 -5.27 -16.77 6.19
C ALA A 456 -3.84 -17.18 5.82
N MET A 457 -3.06 -17.65 6.80
CA MET A 457 -1.70 -18.16 6.62
C MET A 457 -1.66 -19.34 5.65
N SER A 458 -2.56 -20.31 5.83
CA SER A 458 -2.70 -21.48 4.96
C SER A 458 -3.03 -21.07 3.52
N LEU A 459 -4.02 -20.21 3.32
CA LEU A 459 -4.42 -19.73 1.98
C LEU A 459 -3.28 -19.02 1.25
N ARG A 460 -2.59 -18.10 1.92
CA ARG A 460 -1.46 -17.39 1.31
C ARG A 460 -0.24 -18.27 1.08
N THR A 461 0.00 -19.22 1.98
CA THR A 461 1.07 -20.22 1.79
C THR A 461 0.78 -21.08 0.56
N LEU A 462 -0.47 -21.49 0.36
CA LEU A 462 -0.90 -22.19 -0.85
C LEU A 462 -0.77 -21.35 -2.11
N GLU A 463 -1.12 -20.06 -2.04
CA GLU A 463 -0.93 -19.12 -3.14
C GLU A 463 0.56 -19.06 -3.51
N VAL A 464 1.45 -18.76 -2.56
CA VAL A 464 2.90 -18.69 -2.81
C VAL A 464 3.50 -20.04 -3.25
N ALA A 465 2.99 -21.16 -2.76
CA ALA A 465 3.49 -22.51 -3.10
C ALA A 465 2.93 -23.08 -4.42
N GLY A 466 1.69 -22.75 -4.76
CA GLY A 466 0.94 -23.34 -5.89
C GLY A 466 1.09 -22.58 -7.21
N ILE A 467 1.70 -21.40 -7.20
CA ILE A 467 1.74 -20.57 -8.39
C ILE A 467 2.77 -21.08 -9.42
N ARG A 468 2.22 -21.59 -10.53
CA ARG A 468 2.71 -21.45 -11.92
C ARG A 468 1.89 -20.42 -12.74
N SER A 469 1.03 -19.61 -12.11
CA SER A 469 0.16 -18.62 -12.78
C SER A 469 0.88 -17.33 -13.21
N SER A 470 0.50 -16.87 -14.39
CA SER A 470 1.06 -15.83 -15.25
C SER A 470 0.67 -14.38 -14.90
N ASP A 471 -0.14 -14.16 -13.86
CA ASP A 471 -0.88 -12.90 -13.73
C ASP A 471 -0.34 -12.02 -12.59
N GLY A 472 0.56 -11.11 -12.97
CA GLY A 472 0.48 -9.67 -12.69
C GLY A 472 0.58 -9.10 -11.27
N PHE A 473 0.45 -9.87 -10.18
CA PHE A 473 0.48 -9.31 -8.82
C PHE A 473 1.75 -9.66 -8.03
N ALA A 474 2.39 -8.58 -7.57
CA ALA A 474 3.61 -8.45 -6.76
C ALA A 474 4.93 -8.86 -7.45
N GLU A 475 5.95 -8.01 -7.28
CA GLU A 475 7.36 -8.30 -7.55
C GLU A 475 7.78 -9.54 -6.78
N ARG A 476 7.73 -10.71 -7.42
CA ARG A 476 8.14 -11.95 -6.78
C ARG A 476 9.64 -12.03 -6.74
N THR A 477 10.16 -12.31 -5.55
CA THR A 477 11.60 -12.47 -5.35
C THR A 477 12.10 -13.83 -5.86
N GLY A 478 11.18 -14.77 -6.09
CA GLY A 478 11.48 -16.17 -6.44
C GLY A 478 11.78 -17.05 -5.21
N ASP A 479 11.76 -16.47 -4.01
CA ASP A 479 11.91 -17.19 -2.74
C ASP A 479 10.62 -17.10 -1.91
N GLN A 480 9.96 -18.24 -1.72
CA GLN A 480 8.66 -18.34 -1.05
C GLN A 480 8.69 -17.79 0.39
N ALA A 481 9.81 -17.97 1.10
CA ALA A 481 9.98 -17.45 2.45
C ALA A 481 9.98 -15.93 2.47
N THR A 482 10.72 -15.33 1.53
CA THR A 482 10.77 -13.87 1.36
C THR A 482 9.41 -13.30 0.96
N ASP A 483 8.73 -13.93 -0.01
CA ASP A 483 7.42 -13.48 -0.47
C ASP A 483 6.38 -13.53 0.67
N LEU A 484 6.37 -14.60 1.49
CA LEU A 484 5.49 -14.70 2.66
C LEU A 484 5.86 -13.69 3.76
N ALA A 485 7.15 -13.48 4.03
CA ALA A 485 7.60 -12.50 5.01
C ALA A 485 7.14 -11.08 4.65
N ILE A 486 7.25 -10.70 3.38
CA ILE A 486 6.77 -9.40 2.88
C ILE A 486 5.24 -9.34 2.94
N LEU A 487 4.54 -10.38 2.46
CA LEU A 487 3.08 -10.42 2.41
C LEU A 487 2.44 -10.29 3.79
N PHE A 488 3.01 -10.96 4.80
CA PHE A 488 2.56 -10.86 6.19
C PHE A 488 3.22 -9.73 6.97
N ASN A 489 4.09 -8.94 6.34
CA ASN A 489 4.88 -7.90 6.98
C ASN A 489 5.59 -8.41 8.26
N THR A 490 6.08 -9.64 8.25
CA THR A 490 6.52 -10.36 9.46
C THR A 490 7.95 -10.90 9.28
N PRO A 491 8.90 -10.54 10.18
CA PRO A 491 10.26 -11.08 10.14
C PRO A 491 10.31 -12.60 10.21
N ALA A 492 11.31 -13.22 9.59
CA ALA A 492 11.41 -14.68 9.47
C ALA A 492 11.27 -15.48 10.79
N PRO A 493 11.85 -15.06 11.94
CA PRO A 493 11.68 -15.80 13.19
C PRO A 493 10.22 -15.86 13.66
N GLU A 494 9.51 -14.72 13.59
CA GLU A 494 8.10 -14.62 13.95
C GLU A 494 7.22 -15.33 12.92
N LEU A 495 7.55 -15.24 11.62
CA LEU A 495 6.85 -15.95 10.56
C LEU A 495 6.93 -17.46 10.77
N LYS A 496 8.12 -17.98 11.06
CA LYS A 496 8.34 -19.40 11.38
C LYS A 496 7.46 -19.83 12.55
N HIS A 497 7.42 -19.06 13.62
CA HIS A 497 6.58 -19.36 14.78
C HIS A 497 5.09 -19.43 14.40
N ARG A 498 4.58 -18.45 13.64
CA ARG A 498 3.19 -18.45 13.15
C ARG A 498 2.87 -19.63 12.23
N LEU A 499 3.82 -20.00 11.36
CA LEU A 499 3.68 -21.16 10.49
C LEU A 499 3.65 -22.46 11.29
N GLN A 500 4.45 -22.58 12.35
CA GLN A 500 4.43 -23.74 13.25
C GLN A 500 3.11 -23.84 14.03
N GLN A 501 2.56 -22.71 14.49
CA GLN A 501 1.22 -22.67 15.09
C GLN A 501 0.15 -23.09 14.09
N THR A 502 0.21 -22.53 12.87
CA THR A 502 -0.70 -22.90 11.76
C THR A 502 -0.60 -24.39 11.44
N LEU A 503 0.61 -24.94 11.43
CA LEU A 503 0.85 -26.35 11.18
C LEU A 503 0.24 -27.23 12.28
N ALA A 504 0.39 -26.84 13.55
CA ALA A 504 -0.21 -27.56 14.68
C ALA A 504 -1.75 -27.53 14.65
N GLU A 505 -2.35 -26.40 14.24
CA GLU A 505 -3.79 -26.28 14.03
C GLU A 505 -4.27 -27.15 12.87
N LEU A 506 -3.54 -27.16 11.75
CA LEU A 506 -3.83 -28.02 10.60
C LEU A 506 -3.73 -29.51 10.94
N ASP A 507 -2.69 -29.92 11.68
CA ASP A 507 -2.51 -31.31 12.11
C ASP A 507 -3.65 -31.74 13.06
N THR A 508 -4.06 -30.86 13.98
CA THR A 508 -5.22 -31.09 14.86
C THR A 508 -6.50 -31.22 14.05
N ALA A 509 -6.77 -30.29 13.13
CA ALA A 509 -7.95 -30.29 12.29
C ALA A 509 -8.05 -31.52 11.39
N LEU A 510 -6.92 -31.97 10.83
CA LEU A 510 -6.85 -33.19 10.01
C LEU A 510 -7.01 -34.47 10.82
N LYS A 511 -6.56 -34.48 12.07
CA LYS A 511 -6.71 -35.63 12.98
C LYS A 511 -8.14 -35.76 13.49
N ASP A 512 -8.79 -34.63 13.77
CA ASP A 512 -10.16 -34.58 14.28
C ASP A 512 -11.20 -34.73 13.15
N ALA A 513 -10.78 -34.59 11.88
CA ALA A 513 -11.60 -34.92 10.74
C ALA A 513 -11.92 -36.44 10.75
N PRO A 514 -13.21 -36.84 10.80
CA PRO A 514 -13.57 -38.25 10.87
C PRO A 514 -13.04 -39.00 9.65
N ALA A 515 -12.27 -40.07 9.91
CA ALA A 515 -11.71 -40.96 8.90
C ALA A 515 -12.83 -41.77 8.23
N THR A 516 -13.61 -41.15 7.36
CA THR A 516 -14.75 -41.79 6.68
C THR A 516 -14.71 -41.54 5.18
N ALA A 517 -14.53 -42.67 4.47
CA ALA A 517 -14.82 -42.97 3.08
C ALA A 517 -14.05 -42.22 1.97
N VAL A 518 -13.19 -42.98 1.29
CA VAL A 518 -12.72 -42.72 -0.07
C VAL A 518 -13.92 -42.42 -0.98
N PRO A 519 -13.98 -41.26 -1.67
CA PRO A 519 -15.10 -40.95 -2.53
C PRO A 519 -14.96 -41.69 -3.86
N THR A 520 -15.96 -42.52 -4.17
CA THR A 520 -16.30 -42.92 -5.53
C THR A 520 -16.65 -41.68 -6.35
N ALA A 521 -16.13 -41.61 -7.57
CA ALA A 521 -16.20 -40.48 -8.50
C ALA A 521 -17.50 -39.64 -8.43
N SER A 522 -17.38 -38.42 -7.91
CA SER A 522 -18.39 -37.37 -8.01
C SER A 522 -18.40 -36.81 -9.44
N SER A 523 -19.55 -36.91 -10.10
CA SER A 523 -19.85 -36.18 -11.34
C SER A 523 -19.65 -34.68 -11.10
N SER A 524 -18.82 -34.03 -11.91
CA SER A 524 -18.64 -32.57 -11.91
C SER A 524 -19.99 -31.86 -12.05
N ARG A 525 -20.58 -31.39 -10.94
CA ARG A 525 -21.72 -30.47 -10.99
C ARG A 525 -21.24 -29.18 -11.65
N SER A 526 -21.95 -28.73 -12.69
CA SER A 526 -21.67 -27.47 -13.37
C SER A 526 -21.96 -26.28 -12.45
N ASP A 527 -21.30 -25.14 -12.63
CA ASP A 527 -21.71 -23.89 -11.97
C ASP A 527 -23.09 -23.39 -12.46
N PRO A 528 -23.84 -22.60 -11.65
CA PRO A 528 -25.08 -21.99 -12.09
C PRO A 528 -24.87 -21.07 -13.30
N PRO A 529 -25.84 -21.01 -14.24
CA PRO A 529 -25.82 -20.04 -15.33
C PRO A 529 -25.64 -18.58 -14.86
N ALA A 530 -26.18 -18.20 -13.70
CA ALA A 530 -26.08 -16.87 -13.08
C ALA A 530 -24.64 -16.38 -12.92
N LEU A 531 -23.70 -17.27 -12.63
CA LEU A 531 -22.31 -16.88 -12.42
C LEU A 531 -21.64 -16.39 -13.71
N ARG A 532 -22.18 -16.76 -14.87
CA ARG A 532 -21.69 -16.32 -16.19
C ARG A 532 -22.34 -15.00 -16.65
N ARG A 533 -23.41 -14.53 -15.98
CA ARG A 533 -24.05 -13.25 -16.28
C ARG A 533 -23.21 -12.10 -15.72
N MET A 534 -23.16 -10.98 -16.45
CA MET A 534 -22.41 -9.78 -16.07
C MET A 534 -22.97 -9.17 -14.78
N ILE A 535 -22.09 -8.68 -13.91
CA ILE A 535 -22.48 -7.94 -12.70
C ILE A 535 -22.94 -6.55 -13.12
N ALA A 536 -24.24 -6.26 -12.97
CA ALA A 536 -24.81 -4.95 -13.27
C ALA A 536 -24.73 -3.96 -12.09
N TRP A 537 -24.72 -4.48 -10.86
CA TRP A 537 -24.61 -3.69 -9.62
C TRP A 537 -23.39 -4.15 -8.81
N PRO A 538 -22.27 -3.41 -8.81
CA PRO A 538 -21.07 -3.80 -8.08
C PRO A 538 -21.26 -3.99 -6.58
N ASP A 539 -22.14 -3.19 -5.97
CA ASP A 539 -22.42 -3.21 -4.52
C ASP A 539 -23.45 -4.27 -4.12
N ASP A 540 -24.15 -4.88 -5.09
CA ASP A 540 -25.00 -6.05 -4.86
C ASP A 540 -24.85 -7.03 -6.04
N PRO A 541 -23.76 -7.81 -6.06
CA PRO A 541 -23.39 -8.57 -7.25
C PRO A 541 -24.35 -9.68 -7.66
N ASN A 542 -25.38 -9.99 -6.87
CA ASN A 542 -26.38 -11.01 -7.20
C ASN A 542 -27.64 -10.41 -7.83
N ARG A 543 -27.86 -9.10 -7.67
CA ARG A 543 -29.05 -8.42 -8.20
C ARG A 543 -29.16 -8.61 -9.70
N GLY A 544 -30.32 -9.08 -10.15
CA GLY A 544 -30.67 -9.39 -11.53
C GLY A 544 -29.89 -10.56 -12.17
N ARG A 545 -29.04 -11.28 -11.43
CA ARG A 545 -28.24 -12.39 -12.00
C ARG A 545 -28.90 -13.75 -11.86
N PHE A 546 -29.84 -13.93 -10.95
CA PHE A 546 -30.55 -15.20 -10.73
C PHE A 546 -31.97 -15.16 -11.32
N GLY A 547 -32.19 -14.29 -12.31
CA GLY A 547 -33.45 -14.21 -13.05
C GLY A 547 -34.49 -13.30 -12.43
N GLY A 548 -34.21 -12.66 -11.28
CA GLY A 548 -35.07 -11.63 -10.68
C GLY A 548 -36.43 -12.12 -10.19
N LYS A 549 -36.64 -13.44 -10.03
CA LYS A 549 -37.92 -14.02 -9.62
C LYS A 549 -37.76 -14.80 -8.32
N THR A 550 -38.61 -14.49 -7.34
CA THR A 550 -38.66 -15.21 -6.06
C THR A 550 -39.37 -16.56 -6.17
N LYS A 551 -40.26 -16.75 -7.16
CA LYS A 551 -40.97 -18.01 -7.43
C LYS A 551 -40.82 -18.43 -8.89
N ILE A 552 -40.40 -19.67 -9.13
CA ILE A 552 -40.36 -20.32 -10.45
C ILE A 552 -40.86 -21.75 -10.29
N ASP A 553 -41.77 -22.14 -11.18
CA ASP A 553 -42.48 -23.42 -11.12
C ASP A 553 -43.07 -23.65 -9.71
N ASP A 554 -42.79 -24.80 -9.12
CA ASP A 554 -43.29 -25.21 -7.81
C ASP A 554 -42.34 -24.83 -6.66
N PHE A 555 -41.42 -23.88 -6.87
CA PHE A 555 -40.41 -23.45 -5.89
C PHE A 555 -40.44 -21.95 -5.60
N GLU A 556 -40.40 -21.59 -4.33
CA GLU A 556 -40.42 -20.20 -3.86
C GLU A 556 -39.29 -19.92 -2.84
N LEU A 557 -38.51 -18.88 -3.10
CA LEU A 557 -37.50 -18.32 -2.19
C LEU A 557 -38.10 -17.17 -1.39
N ARG A 558 -38.12 -17.31 -0.06
CA ARG A 558 -38.56 -16.29 0.89
C ARG A 558 -37.55 -16.09 2.02
N ALA A 559 -37.74 -15.03 2.80
CA ALA A 559 -36.95 -14.79 4.01
C ALA A 559 -37.86 -14.47 5.21
N GLU A 560 -37.43 -14.91 6.39
CA GLU A 560 -38.00 -14.53 7.69
C GLU A 560 -36.96 -13.77 8.50
N PHE A 561 -37.40 -12.76 9.26
CA PHE A 561 -36.53 -11.92 10.06
C PHE A 561 -36.78 -12.13 11.54
N SER A 562 -35.71 -12.17 12.32
CA SER A 562 -35.76 -12.20 13.78
C SER A 562 -34.71 -11.27 14.37
N SER A 563 -35.08 -10.58 15.45
CA SER A 563 -34.17 -9.71 16.18
C SER A 563 -33.04 -10.53 16.81
N THR A 564 -31.84 -9.94 16.85
CA THR A 564 -30.71 -10.49 17.60
C THR A 564 -30.43 -9.60 18.83
N PRO A 565 -29.61 -10.05 19.80
CA PRO A 565 -29.19 -9.20 20.91
C PRO A 565 -28.41 -7.95 20.49
N HIS A 566 -27.87 -7.93 19.27
CA HIS A 566 -27.17 -6.80 18.68
C HIS A 566 -28.11 -6.07 17.74
N ALA A 567 -28.38 -4.79 18.01
CA ALA A 567 -29.39 -4.05 17.26
C ALA A 567 -28.92 -3.66 15.83
N ASP A 568 -27.62 -3.79 15.54
CA ASP A 568 -26.97 -3.63 14.23
C ASP A 568 -27.05 -4.88 13.35
N ARG A 569 -27.76 -5.92 13.83
CA ARG A 569 -27.81 -7.22 13.18
C ARG A 569 -29.20 -7.80 13.24
N VAL A 570 -29.65 -8.27 12.09
CA VAL A 570 -30.85 -9.09 11.98
C VAL A 570 -30.47 -10.51 11.61
N LYS A 571 -31.12 -11.48 12.26
CA LYS A 571 -31.05 -12.87 11.84
C LYS A 571 -32.06 -13.07 10.72
N VAL A 572 -31.56 -13.39 9.54
CA VAL A 572 -32.32 -13.67 8.33
C VAL A 572 -32.35 -15.17 8.12
N ARG A 573 -33.53 -15.76 8.11
CA ARG A 573 -33.74 -17.16 7.72
C ARG A 573 -34.19 -17.20 6.27
N LEU A 574 -33.35 -17.72 5.39
CA LEU A 574 -33.65 -17.90 3.97
C LEU A 574 -34.27 -19.27 3.77
N ILE A 575 -35.37 -19.35 3.04
CA ILE A 575 -36.15 -20.57 2.86
C ILE A 575 -36.49 -20.71 1.37
N VAL A 576 -36.10 -21.84 0.78
CA VAL A 576 -36.69 -22.31 -0.48
C VAL A 576 -37.73 -23.36 -0.14
N GLU A 577 -38.99 -23.07 -0.46
CA GLU A 577 -40.12 -23.96 -0.25
C GLU A 577 -40.59 -24.58 -1.57
N ALA A 578 -40.85 -25.88 -1.56
CA ALA A 578 -41.43 -26.62 -2.67
C ALA A 578 -42.92 -26.90 -2.41
N GLU A 579 -43.75 -26.91 -3.46
CA GLU A 579 -45.16 -27.30 -3.31
C GLU A 579 -45.29 -28.76 -2.84
N LYS A 580 -46.36 -29.06 -2.07
CA LYS A 580 -46.53 -30.34 -1.36
C LYS A 580 -46.51 -31.60 -2.25
N HIS A 581 -46.73 -31.44 -3.55
CA HIS A 581 -46.82 -32.53 -4.51
C HIS A 581 -45.49 -32.81 -5.23
N VAL A 582 -44.45 -32.01 -4.97
CA VAL A 582 -43.13 -32.16 -5.57
C VAL A 582 -42.25 -33.04 -4.69
N ASP A 583 -41.72 -34.12 -5.26
CA ASP A 583 -40.71 -34.95 -4.60
C ASP A 583 -39.34 -34.25 -4.65
N VAL A 584 -38.82 -33.85 -3.50
CA VAL A 584 -37.55 -33.10 -3.33
C VAL A 584 -36.57 -33.83 -2.41
N GLU A 585 -36.79 -35.12 -2.11
CA GLU A 585 -36.04 -35.85 -1.08
C GLU A 585 -34.52 -35.90 -1.34
N HIS A 586 -34.11 -35.78 -2.61
CA HIS A 586 -32.70 -35.83 -3.02
C HIS A 586 -32.16 -34.50 -3.55
N ASP A 587 -33.00 -33.46 -3.60
CA ASP A 587 -32.59 -32.17 -4.13
C ASP A 587 -31.80 -31.35 -3.12
N GLN A 588 -30.91 -30.51 -3.65
CA GLN A 588 -30.16 -29.53 -2.89
C GLN A 588 -30.33 -28.14 -3.49
N VAL A 589 -30.42 -27.15 -2.61
CA VAL A 589 -30.43 -25.74 -2.96
C VAL A 589 -29.10 -25.13 -2.60
N GLU A 590 -28.43 -24.51 -3.55
CA GLU A 590 -27.26 -23.66 -3.30
C GLU A 590 -27.69 -22.19 -3.21
N PHE A 591 -27.51 -21.58 -2.04
CA PHE A 591 -27.74 -20.17 -1.77
C PHE A 591 -26.46 -19.36 -2.06
N PHE A 592 -26.62 -18.26 -2.79
CA PHE A 592 -25.60 -17.30 -3.13
C PHE A 592 -25.86 -16.01 -2.38
N LEU A 593 -24.94 -15.68 -1.47
CA LEU A 593 -25.00 -14.51 -0.60
C LEU A 593 -24.12 -13.39 -1.15
N HIS A 594 -24.18 -12.22 -0.51
CA HIS A 594 -23.28 -11.11 -0.81
C HIS A 594 -21.81 -11.49 -0.52
N TYR A 595 -20.84 -10.88 -1.22
CA TYR A 595 -19.42 -11.23 -1.08
C TYR A 595 -18.82 -10.90 0.29
N SER A 596 -19.50 -10.08 1.09
CA SER A 596 -19.14 -9.80 2.48
C SER A 596 -19.38 -10.98 3.42
N PHE A 597 -20.16 -11.99 3.00
CA PHE A 597 -20.35 -13.22 3.76
C PHE A 597 -19.19 -14.18 3.50
N TRP A 598 -18.73 -14.87 4.54
CA TRP A 598 -17.75 -15.94 4.42
C TRP A 598 -18.23 -17.19 5.17
N PRO A 599 -18.64 -18.26 4.45
CA PRO A 599 -18.70 -18.37 2.99
C PRO A 599 -19.83 -17.54 2.37
N ASN A 600 -19.65 -17.08 1.12
CA ASN A 600 -20.70 -16.41 0.34
C ASN A 600 -21.57 -17.39 -0.47
N ARG A 601 -21.35 -18.71 -0.29
CA ARG A 601 -22.18 -19.79 -0.83
C ARG A 601 -22.51 -20.76 0.28
N ALA A 602 -23.75 -21.17 0.36
CA ALA A 602 -24.21 -22.17 1.31
C ALA A 602 -25.11 -23.17 0.59
N THR A 603 -25.21 -24.40 1.07
CA THR A 603 -26.11 -25.39 0.47
C THR A 603 -26.97 -26.02 1.54
N ALA A 604 -28.24 -26.22 1.27
CA ALA A 604 -29.16 -26.94 2.13
C ALA A 604 -29.94 -27.98 1.33
N GLY A 605 -30.11 -29.17 1.91
CA GLY A 605 -31.06 -30.17 1.41
C GLY A 605 -32.48 -29.86 1.88
N PHE A 606 -33.47 -30.37 1.15
CA PHE A 606 -34.87 -30.23 1.56
C PHE A 606 -35.21 -31.12 2.76
N ARG A 607 -35.93 -30.54 3.73
CA ARG A 607 -36.56 -31.25 4.85
C ARG A 607 -38.01 -30.78 4.96
N LYS A 608 -38.96 -31.72 4.87
CA LYS A 608 -40.41 -31.40 4.85
C LYS A 608 -40.76 -30.32 3.79
N SER A 609 -40.25 -30.51 2.57
CA SER A 609 -40.43 -29.57 1.44
C SER A 609 -39.82 -28.18 1.61
N GLN A 610 -38.90 -28.00 2.56
CA GLN A 610 -38.17 -26.73 2.73
C GLN A 610 -36.65 -26.94 2.84
N ALA A 611 -35.88 -26.15 2.10
CA ALA A 611 -34.44 -26.02 2.29
C ALA A 611 -34.18 -24.64 2.92
N LEU A 612 -33.46 -24.60 4.04
CA LEU A 612 -33.27 -23.36 4.80
C LEU A 612 -31.83 -23.14 5.26
N ILE A 613 -31.45 -21.87 5.37
CA ILE A 613 -30.21 -21.42 6.01
C ILE A 613 -30.50 -20.21 6.89
N ASP A 614 -29.78 -20.09 8.01
CA ASP A 614 -29.83 -18.93 8.88
C ASP A 614 -28.54 -18.11 8.68
N VAL A 615 -28.66 -16.81 8.40
CA VAL A 615 -27.53 -15.88 8.29
C VAL A 615 -27.79 -14.63 9.14
N THR A 616 -26.72 -13.93 9.49
CA THR A 616 -26.83 -12.64 10.18
C THR A 616 -26.38 -11.53 9.24
N ALA A 617 -27.24 -10.53 9.04
CA ALA A 617 -27.01 -9.44 8.10
C ALA A 617 -27.05 -8.08 8.80
N TRP A 618 -26.29 -7.13 8.24
CA TRP A 618 -26.13 -5.74 8.72
C TRP A 618 -26.70 -4.70 7.71
N GLY A 619 -27.31 -5.19 6.63
CA GLY A 619 -27.85 -4.42 5.51
C GLY A 619 -28.66 -5.32 4.57
N GLY A 620 -29.44 -4.72 3.66
CA GLY A 620 -30.13 -5.43 2.59
C GLY A 620 -29.17 -5.94 1.52
N PHE A 621 -29.49 -7.06 0.89
CA PHE A 621 -28.75 -7.57 -0.28
C PHE A 621 -29.63 -8.54 -1.07
N THR A 622 -29.23 -8.86 -2.30
CA THR A 622 -29.91 -9.86 -3.12
C THR A 622 -29.35 -11.26 -2.89
N VAL A 623 -30.25 -12.19 -2.57
CA VAL A 623 -29.97 -13.61 -2.41
C VAL A 623 -30.30 -14.33 -3.72
N GLY A 624 -29.35 -15.10 -4.23
CA GLY A 624 -29.62 -16.09 -5.28
C GLY A 624 -29.84 -17.47 -4.66
N ALA A 625 -30.68 -18.30 -5.26
CA ALA A 625 -30.76 -19.73 -4.94
C ALA A 625 -30.79 -20.56 -6.23
N TRP A 626 -30.10 -21.69 -6.25
CA TRP A 626 -29.98 -22.54 -7.44
C TRP A 626 -30.25 -24.01 -7.09
N LEU A 627 -31.13 -24.65 -7.87
CA LEU A 627 -31.42 -26.08 -7.81
C LEU A 627 -30.83 -26.75 -9.04
N ALA A 628 -29.62 -27.28 -8.91
CA ALA A 628 -28.84 -27.80 -10.04
C ALA A 628 -29.57 -28.90 -10.81
N ASP A 629 -30.15 -29.87 -10.09
CA ASP A 629 -30.78 -31.07 -10.69
C ASP A 629 -32.08 -30.73 -11.44
N ARG A 630 -32.64 -29.53 -11.20
CA ARG A 630 -33.82 -29.00 -11.90
C ARG A 630 -33.51 -27.83 -12.83
N ASN A 631 -32.28 -27.32 -12.80
CA ASN A 631 -31.86 -26.11 -13.49
C ASN A 631 -32.77 -24.89 -13.20
N ILE A 632 -33.15 -24.70 -11.93
CA ILE A 632 -33.99 -23.57 -11.47
C ILE A 632 -33.14 -22.55 -10.73
N GLU A 633 -33.28 -21.26 -11.07
CA GLU A 633 -32.63 -20.11 -10.41
C GLU A 633 -33.70 -19.20 -9.80
N LEU A 634 -33.58 -18.91 -8.50
CA LEU A 634 -34.47 -18.01 -7.76
C LEU A 634 -33.67 -16.81 -7.27
N GLU A 635 -34.30 -15.65 -7.18
CA GLU A 635 -33.69 -14.40 -6.73
C GLU A 635 -34.62 -13.67 -5.77
N LEU A 636 -34.08 -13.22 -4.64
CA LEU A 636 -34.82 -12.48 -3.62
C LEU A 636 -33.98 -11.30 -3.14
N ASN A 637 -34.44 -10.08 -3.42
CA ASN A 637 -33.92 -8.88 -2.79
C ASN A 637 -34.56 -8.69 -1.42
N LEU A 638 -33.76 -8.75 -0.35
CA LEU A 638 -34.27 -8.69 1.02
C LEU A 638 -34.96 -7.36 1.35
N ALA A 639 -34.53 -6.27 0.72
CA ALA A 639 -35.11 -4.93 0.93
C ALA A 639 -36.54 -4.81 0.40
N ASP A 640 -36.94 -5.67 -0.56
CA ASP A 640 -38.27 -5.61 -1.19
C ASP A 640 -39.33 -6.39 -0.41
N ILE A 641 -38.96 -7.09 0.68
CA ILE A 641 -39.87 -7.93 1.46
C ILE A 641 -40.76 -7.06 2.36
N PRO A 642 -42.10 -7.16 2.27
CA PRO A 642 -43.00 -6.42 3.15
C PRO A 642 -42.74 -6.76 4.63
N GLY A 643 -42.46 -5.74 5.44
CA GLY A 643 -42.16 -5.91 6.86
C GLY A 643 -40.71 -6.29 7.16
N ALA A 644 -39.81 -6.20 6.19
CA ALA A 644 -38.38 -6.26 6.46
C ALA A 644 -37.98 -5.20 7.52
N PRO A 645 -37.10 -5.52 8.48
CA PRO A 645 -36.65 -4.55 9.47
C PRO A 645 -35.95 -3.34 8.81
N PRO A 646 -35.99 -2.14 9.42
CA PRO A 646 -35.38 -0.94 8.83
C PRO A 646 -33.93 -1.10 8.39
N ILE A 647 -33.13 -1.88 9.13
CA ILE A 647 -31.72 -2.17 8.79
C ILE A 647 -31.56 -2.90 7.44
N ILE A 648 -32.59 -3.59 6.95
CA ILE A 648 -32.60 -4.27 5.65
C ILE A 648 -33.11 -3.36 4.53
N ILE A 649 -33.87 -2.31 4.84
CA ILE A 649 -34.49 -1.40 3.85
C ILE A 649 -33.64 -0.16 3.63
N GLU A 650 -33.08 0.43 4.69
CA GLU A 650 -32.44 1.75 4.68
C GLU A 650 -30.95 1.72 4.32
N ARG A 651 -30.33 0.54 4.30
CA ARG A 651 -28.92 0.29 3.95
C ARG A 651 -28.83 -0.68 2.80
#